data_AF-A0A1G2ZEW1-F1
#
_entry.id   AF-A0A1G2ZEW1-F1
#
_cell.length_a   1.000
_cell.length_b   1.000
_cell.length_c   1.000
_cell.angle_alpha   90.00
_cell.angle_beta   90.00
_cell.angle_gamma   90.00
#
_symmetry.space_group_name_H-M   'P 1'
#
loop_
_entity.id
_entity.type
_entity.pdbx_description
1 polymer ?
#
loop_
_entity_poly.entity_id
_entity_poly.type
_entity_poly.pdbx_seq_one_letter_code
_entity_poly.pdbx_strand_id
1 'polypeptide(L)'
;MRFYEIPLNLKTEIDQFAVLVEEFKKGRIEKAKFRAFRVPFGVYEQRKDDTYMVRVRCTAGGITPEQLKTVTLLSEQYGSGFIHITTRQEVQIHDVALDNIVPVMKELLKVGLSTRGGGGNTVRNIMASWDSGIAKDEVFNVAPYAIALSSLLISESDSWVLPRKFKISFSNSDKDDAYACFNDLGFIATTQNGEKGFKVYVAGGMGIKPQVGRLLHDFIPADQIHFVTEAVKRLFDQYGNRRNKHAARLRFLWNSLGQERFVELYRQEVNKLKSNGYEPLCIIDNDNRTKWVDLDFHEVSSGDFDLWKRRFVFEQKQKGLYFIIVPIHFGKLESRNAIKIADLLNSFGENTIRFTMDQNITFRNIPEAYLGNIYRLSKRVSDLTSKPKLFGNSIACAGADTCRLGICLPRGALKAIHQKLDSSNLDLDQISDFKFNLSGCPNTCGQHMVADLGFYGKVARKGQAMYPAYNVVAGSVVGHGSARFAKLVGKISSRDLPAFVVDVLKIYLDKKDKHASFADYIDNQGAEDIRQICAKYKNVPDFAEDKNYYFDWGANEQFSLAGKGVGECSAGLFDLIDVDVNFIRKKKEELEKLEDNSKIGDTLYQITLAASRMLLITRGIEAGSENDVFKSFSEHFIRSGLIASAFQPMLDMAKSANKENLVPLRIQVFDLADTVQHLYESMDDSLRFPGEPARMEITDGYKGEAQTKETNYDVFKDLRGVVCPMNFMKTKMELANMTAGQTLKILLDDGLPIENVPRSVAEEGHEILEQKRKENHWQVLIRKKD
;
A
#
# COMPACT_ATOMS: atom_id res chain seq x y z
N MET A 1 17.97 7.08 -13.91
CA MET A 1 16.50 6.96 -14.10
C MET A 1 15.86 6.74 -12.74
N ARG A 2 14.69 7.33 -12.48
CA ARG A 2 13.91 7.06 -11.25
C ARG A 2 12.46 6.77 -11.63
N PHE A 3 11.83 5.80 -10.96
CA PHE A 3 10.43 5.41 -11.21
C PHE A 3 9.43 6.17 -10.34
N TYR A 4 9.91 7.07 -9.48
CA TYR A 4 9.18 8.12 -8.77
C TYR A 4 10.18 8.97 -7.99
N GLU A 5 9.77 10.15 -7.56
CA GLU A 5 10.58 11.02 -6.69
C GLU A 5 10.34 10.71 -5.21
N ILE A 6 11.43 10.71 -4.45
CA ILE A 6 11.37 10.53 -3.00
C ILE A 6 11.07 11.89 -2.36
N PRO A 7 10.03 11.99 -1.50
CA PRO A 7 9.70 13.26 -0.87
C PRO A 7 10.74 13.60 0.22
N LEU A 8 11.06 14.88 0.35
CA LEU A 8 12.13 15.38 1.23
C LEU A 8 11.91 15.00 2.71
N ASN A 9 10.65 14.90 3.14
CA ASN A 9 10.27 14.59 4.51
C ASN A 9 10.42 13.09 4.87
N LEU A 10 10.57 12.18 3.88
CA LEU A 10 10.60 10.74 4.15
C LEU A 10 11.76 10.33 5.09
N LYS A 11 12.91 10.99 4.98
CA LYS A 11 14.04 10.75 5.88
C LYS A 11 13.64 11.02 7.34
N THR A 12 13.02 12.17 7.58
CA THR A 12 12.52 12.57 8.90
C THR A 12 11.45 11.61 9.40
N GLU A 13 10.52 11.17 8.54
CA GLU A 13 9.51 10.16 8.90
C GLU A 13 10.15 8.82 9.31
N ILE A 14 11.22 8.39 8.63
CA ILE A 14 11.98 7.17 8.99
C ILE A 14 12.69 7.34 10.33
N ASP A 15 13.28 8.51 10.59
CA ASP A 15 13.94 8.79 11.87
C ASP A 15 12.94 8.85 13.04
N GLN A 16 11.74 9.40 12.82
CA GLN A 16 10.63 9.33 13.79
C GLN A 16 10.17 7.89 14.02
N PHE A 17 10.04 7.09 12.96
CA PHE A 17 9.71 5.68 13.08
C PHE A 17 10.76 4.91 13.89
N ALA A 18 12.05 5.26 13.76
CA ALA A 18 13.12 4.65 14.56
C ALA A 18 12.94 4.90 16.07
N VAL A 19 12.51 6.10 16.47
CA VAL A 19 12.16 6.39 17.87
C VAL A 19 11.01 5.50 18.34
N LEU A 20 9.96 5.34 17.52
CA LEU A 20 8.81 4.48 17.85
C LEU A 20 9.20 3.00 18.01
N VAL A 21 10.15 2.51 17.20
CA VAL A 21 10.69 1.15 17.35
C VAL A 21 11.37 0.98 18.71
N GLU A 22 12.22 1.92 19.12
CA GLU A 22 12.90 1.86 20.41
C GLU A 22 11.95 1.97 21.60
N GLU A 23 10.93 2.82 21.51
CA GLU A 23 9.92 2.94 22.55
C GLU A 23 9.02 1.69 22.64
N PHE A 24 8.73 1.03 21.51
CA PHE A 24 8.06 -0.26 21.49
C PHE A 24 8.92 -1.35 22.15
N LYS A 25 10.22 -1.42 21.84
CA LYS A 25 11.16 -2.38 22.47
C LYS A 25 11.27 -2.19 23.98
N LYS A 26 11.20 -0.95 24.47
CA LYS A 26 11.16 -0.64 25.92
C LYS A 26 9.81 -0.93 26.58
N GLY A 27 8.81 -1.41 25.84
CA GLY A 27 7.47 -1.70 26.34
C GLY A 27 6.62 -0.46 26.62
N ARG A 28 7.02 0.72 26.12
CA ARG A 28 6.31 2.00 26.34
C ARG A 28 5.18 2.24 25.33
N ILE A 29 5.14 1.46 24.25
CA ILE A 29 4.09 1.50 23.23
C ILE A 29 3.44 0.13 23.12
N GLU A 30 2.11 0.07 23.14
CA GLU A 30 1.38 -1.19 22.95
C GLU A 30 1.46 -1.69 21.50
N LYS A 31 1.38 -3.02 21.31
CA LYS A 31 1.46 -3.68 20.01
C LYS A 31 0.44 -3.15 18.98
N ALA A 32 -0.79 -2.84 19.41
CA ALA A 32 -1.81 -2.28 18.52
C ALA A 32 -1.45 -0.88 18.02
N LYS A 33 -0.90 -0.02 18.90
CA LYS A 33 -0.42 1.31 18.57
C LYS A 33 0.79 1.25 17.64
N PHE A 34 1.79 0.43 17.96
CA PHE A 34 2.95 0.23 17.09
C PHE A 34 2.56 -0.30 15.71
N ARG A 35 1.59 -1.22 15.64
CA ARG A 35 1.03 -1.72 14.37
C ARG A 35 0.48 -0.60 13.49
N ALA A 36 -0.23 0.37 14.06
CA ALA A 36 -0.79 1.49 13.30
C ALA A 36 0.28 2.39 12.66
N PHE A 37 1.47 2.49 13.28
CA PHE A 37 2.60 3.26 12.72
C PHE A 37 3.41 2.47 11.69
N ARG A 38 3.76 1.20 11.97
CA ARG A 38 4.63 0.42 11.05
C ARG A 38 3.93 -0.01 9.77
N VAL A 39 2.63 -0.28 9.82
CA VAL A 39 1.88 -0.84 8.69
C VAL A 39 1.80 0.15 7.50
N PRO A 40 1.58 1.46 7.69
CA PRO A 40 1.73 2.47 6.64
C PRO A 40 3.13 2.55 6.00
N PHE A 41 4.19 2.11 6.69
CA PHE A 41 5.53 1.91 6.13
C PHE A 41 5.72 0.54 5.44
N GLY A 42 4.65 -0.20 5.20
CA GLY A 42 4.73 -1.48 4.51
C GLY A 42 5.34 -2.60 5.34
N VAL A 43 5.41 -2.43 6.67
CA VAL A 43 5.96 -3.42 7.61
C VAL A 43 4.85 -4.24 8.24
N TYR A 44 4.84 -5.54 7.96
CA TYR A 44 3.82 -6.49 8.40
C TYR A 44 4.42 -7.62 9.22
N GLU A 45 3.85 -7.91 10.37
CA GLU A 45 4.26 -9.06 11.18
C GLU A 45 3.78 -10.36 10.51
N GLN A 46 4.68 -11.33 10.42
CA GLN A 46 4.42 -12.64 9.82
C GLN A 46 3.86 -13.62 10.85
N ARG A 47 3.53 -14.85 10.42
CA ARG A 47 3.05 -15.91 11.32
C ARG A 47 4.06 -16.29 12.40
N LYS A 48 5.36 -16.28 12.07
CA LYS A 48 6.42 -16.38 13.07
C LYS A 48 6.50 -15.04 13.80
N ASP A 49 6.26 -15.06 15.10
CA ASP A 49 6.32 -13.85 15.91
C ASP A 49 7.69 -13.15 15.80
N ASP A 50 7.67 -11.83 15.92
CA ASP A 50 8.84 -10.94 15.80
C ASP A 50 9.62 -11.00 14.47
N THR A 51 9.01 -11.58 13.44
CA THR A 51 9.49 -11.49 12.06
C THR A 51 8.55 -10.64 11.21
N TYR A 52 9.14 -9.81 10.36
CA TYR A 52 8.43 -8.82 9.59
C TYR A 52 8.71 -8.94 8.09
N MET A 53 7.66 -8.79 7.30
CA MET A 53 7.74 -8.55 5.88
C MET A 53 7.80 -7.03 5.65
N VAL A 54 8.80 -6.60 4.88
CA VAL A 54 8.99 -5.22 4.44
C VAL A 54 8.65 -5.13 2.96
N ARG A 55 7.64 -4.31 2.61
CA ARG A 55 7.22 -4.11 1.22
C ARG A 55 7.83 -2.86 0.63
N VAL A 56 8.49 -3.00 -0.51
CA VAL A 56 9.17 -1.93 -1.25
C VAL A 56 8.34 -1.54 -2.47
N ARG A 57 8.15 -0.23 -2.65
CA ARG A 57 7.37 0.34 -3.77
C ARG A 57 8.18 0.29 -5.07
N CYS A 58 7.54 -0.17 -6.15
CA CYS A 58 8.11 -0.20 -7.50
C CYS A 58 7.02 0.29 -8.48
N THR A 59 6.88 1.60 -8.61
CA THR A 59 5.84 2.23 -9.45
C THR A 59 5.92 1.73 -10.89
N ALA A 60 4.77 1.45 -11.51
CA ALA A 60 4.70 0.87 -12.85
C ALA A 60 5.54 -0.41 -13.02
N GLY A 61 5.77 -1.13 -11.92
CA GLY A 61 6.65 -2.30 -11.84
C GLY A 61 8.11 -2.04 -12.15
N GLY A 62 8.54 -0.79 -12.26
CA GLY A 62 9.92 -0.44 -12.60
C GLY A 62 10.86 -0.58 -11.42
N ILE A 63 12.03 -1.14 -11.70
CA ILE A 63 13.18 -1.14 -10.80
C ILE A 63 14.44 -1.08 -11.66
N THR A 64 15.43 -0.26 -11.28
CA THR A 64 16.70 -0.24 -12.03
C THR A 64 17.54 -1.46 -11.66
N PRO A 65 18.52 -1.87 -12.49
CA PRO A 65 19.46 -2.93 -12.12
C PRO A 65 20.15 -2.68 -10.78
N GLU A 66 20.61 -1.46 -10.52
CA GLU A 66 21.20 -1.06 -9.23
C GLU A 66 20.22 -1.21 -8.07
N GLN A 67 18.98 -0.74 -8.23
CA GLN A 67 17.93 -0.88 -7.23
C GLN A 67 17.59 -2.34 -6.94
N LEU A 68 17.48 -3.18 -7.97
CA LEU A 68 17.24 -4.62 -7.81
C LEU A 68 18.37 -5.26 -7.00
N LYS A 69 19.62 -4.98 -7.37
CA LYS A 69 20.80 -5.47 -6.66
C LYS A 69 20.79 -5.07 -5.18
N THR A 70 20.50 -3.81 -4.88
CA THR A 70 20.44 -3.30 -3.51
C THR A 70 19.34 -3.98 -2.69
N VAL A 71 18.10 -4.03 -3.19
CA VAL A 71 16.99 -4.72 -2.47
C VAL A 71 17.33 -6.18 -2.21
N THR A 72 17.97 -6.84 -3.18
CA THR A 72 18.40 -8.22 -3.06
C THR A 72 19.48 -8.42 -1.99
N LEU A 73 20.50 -7.57 -1.95
CA LEU A 73 21.55 -7.63 -0.93
C LEU A 73 20.97 -7.41 0.48
N LEU A 74 20.01 -6.49 0.62
CA LEU A 74 19.28 -6.29 1.87
C LEU A 74 18.50 -7.53 2.29
N SER A 75 17.89 -8.24 1.33
CA SER A 75 17.19 -9.49 1.62
C SER A 75 18.12 -10.63 2.01
N GLU A 76 19.33 -10.68 1.46
CA GLU A 76 20.34 -11.67 1.83
C GLU A 76 20.94 -11.39 3.20
N GLN A 77 21.17 -10.12 3.52
CA GLN A 77 21.77 -9.72 4.78
C GLN A 77 20.78 -9.76 5.96
N TYR A 78 19.53 -9.32 5.74
CA TYR A 78 18.59 -9.05 6.84
C TYR A 78 17.31 -9.87 6.80
N GLY A 79 17.09 -10.69 5.76
CA GLY A 79 15.83 -11.38 5.53
C GLY A 79 16.02 -12.80 5.01
N SER A 80 15.15 -13.21 4.10
CA SER A 80 14.97 -14.60 3.69
C SER A 80 15.90 -15.09 2.56
N GLY A 81 16.87 -14.29 2.09
CA GLY A 81 17.75 -14.67 0.96
C GLY A 81 17.09 -14.71 -0.42
N PHE A 82 15.86 -14.21 -0.54
CA PHE A 82 15.13 -14.04 -1.79
C PHE A 82 14.21 -12.82 -1.70
N ILE A 83 13.96 -12.15 -2.82
CA ILE A 83 12.91 -11.13 -2.92
C ILE A 83 11.63 -11.76 -3.45
N HIS A 84 10.47 -11.29 -2.98
CA HIS A 84 9.18 -11.76 -3.45
C HIS A 84 8.45 -10.70 -4.29
N ILE A 85 8.34 -10.94 -5.59
CA ILE A 85 7.58 -10.15 -6.57
C ILE A 85 6.09 -10.34 -6.30
N THR A 86 5.35 -9.23 -6.27
CA THR A 86 3.94 -9.24 -5.87
C THR A 86 3.01 -9.03 -7.05
N THR A 87 1.74 -9.39 -6.85
CA THR A 87 0.63 -9.11 -7.78
C THR A 87 0.29 -7.63 -7.97
N ARG A 88 1.06 -6.73 -7.34
CA ARG A 88 0.99 -5.27 -7.52
C ARG A 88 2.27 -4.68 -8.09
N GLN A 89 3.12 -5.51 -8.69
CA GLN A 89 4.41 -5.13 -9.24
C GLN A 89 5.39 -4.54 -8.22
N GLU A 90 5.18 -4.79 -6.93
CA GLU A 90 6.09 -4.44 -5.82
C GLU A 90 7.03 -5.63 -5.50
N VAL A 91 8.05 -5.40 -4.67
CA VAL A 91 8.87 -6.46 -4.07
C VAL A 91 8.72 -6.49 -2.55
N GLN A 92 8.90 -7.66 -1.95
CA GLN A 92 8.87 -7.88 -0.50
C GLN A 92 10.14 -8.55 -0.04
N ILE A 93 10.68 -8.08 1.08
CA ILE A 93 11.72 -8.75 1.86
C ILE A 93 11.01 -9.42 3.04
N HIS A 94 11.18 -10.72 3.18
CA HIS A 94 10.58 -11.50 4.26
C HIS A 94 11.58 -11.77 5.38
N ASP A 95 11.05 -12.11 6.56
CA ASP A 95 11.77 -12.59 7.73
C ASP A 95 12.76 -11.58 8.31
N VAL A 96 12.45 -10.29 8.17
CA VAL A 96 13.25 -9.19 8.72
C VAL A 96 12.97 -9.05 10.22
N ALA A 97 14.02 -9.08 11.03
CA ALA A 97 13.92 -8.80 12.47
C ALA A 97 13.59 -7.32 12.73
N LEU A 98 12.90 -7.02 13.84
CA LEU A 98 12.50 -5.65 14.21
C LEU A 98 13.65 -4.64 14.15
N ASP A 99 14.81 -5.01 14.69
CA ASP A 99 16.01 -4.15 14.74
C ASP A 99 16.56 -3.79 13.35
N ASN A 100 16.30 -4.61 12.35
CA ASN A 100 16.81 -4.44 10.99
C ASN A 100 15.89 -3.63 10.08
N ILE A 101 14.66 -3.32 10.53
CA ILE A 101 13.67 -2.62 9.70
C ILE A 101 14.14 -1.21 9.34
N VAL A 102 14.59 -0.43 10.33
CA VAL A 102 15.07 0.94 10.11
C VAL A 102 16.35 0.97 9.26
N PRO A 103 17.38 0.14 9.53
CA PRO A 103 18.52 -0.01 8.63
C PRO A 103 18.12 -0.30 7.17
N VAL A 104 17.22 -1.26 6.95
CA VAL A 104 16.73 -1.60 5.60
C VAL A 104 16.07 -0.38 4.93
N MET A 105 15.21 0.36 5.64
CA MET A 105 14.57 1.57 5.10
C MET A 105 15.59 2.64 4.71
N LYS A 106 16.64 2.84 5.53
CA LYS A 106 17.69 3.83 5.26
C LYS A 106 18.54 3.45 4.05
N GLU A 107 18.85 2.18 3.84
CA GLU A 107 19.58 1.73 2.63
C GLU A 107 18.72 1.83 1.37
N LEU A 108 17.43 1.47 1.44
CA LEU A 108 16.49 1.67 0.33
C LEU A 108 16.40 3.14 -0.09
N LEU A 109 16.37 4.05 0.89
CA LEU A 109 16.32 5.50 0.64
C LEU A 109 17.49 5.99 -0.20
N LYS A 110 18.72 5.47 0.03
CA LYS A 110 19.93 5.89 -0.70
C LYS A 110 19.85 5.62 -2.21
N VAL A 111 19.14 4.56 -2.61
CA VAL A 111 18.94 4.18 -4.02
C VAL A 111 17.59 4.66 -4.58
N GLY A 112 16.92 5.57 -3.88
CA GLY A 112 15.65 6.15 -4.33
C GLY A 112 14.45 5.21 -4.22
N LEU A 113 14.47 4.26 -3.28
CA LEU A 113 13.35 3.37 -2.97
C LEU A 113 12.71 3.73 -1.62
N SER A 114 11.45 3.34 -1.46
CA SER A 114 10.66 3.60 -0.25
C SER A 114 9.72 2.44 0.04
N THR A 115 9.44 2.23 1.32
CA THR A 115 8.43 1.27 1.81
C THR A 115 7.11 1.96 2.17
N ARG A 116 7.10 3.30 2.16
CA ARG A 116 5.92 4.12 2.49
C ARG A 116 4.77 3.84 1.52
N GLY A 117 3.59 3.56 2.06
CA GLY A 117 2.43 3.15 1.28
C GLY A 117 2.40 1.66 0.89
N GLY A 118 3.40 0.87 1.30
CA GLY A 118 3.40 -0.59 1.10
C GLY A 118 2.28 -1.30 1.88
N GLY A 119 1.70 -0.63 2.88
CA GLY A 119 0.64 -1.15 3.71
C GLY A 119 -0.33 -0.09 4.24
N GLY A 120 -1.23 -0.49 5.13
CA GLY A 120 -2.17 0.42 5.81
C GLY A 120 -3.32 0.94 4.96
N ASN A 121 -3.96 1.98 5.49
CA ASN A 121 -5.01 2.73 4.83
C ASN A 121 -4.41 3.90 4.05
N THR A 122 -3.68 3.55 2.99
CA THR A 122 -2.83 4.45 2.22
C THR A 122 -3.09 4.30 0.72
N VAL A 123 -2.56 5.23 -0.07
CA VAL A 123 -2.33 5.05 -1.51
C VAL A 123 -1.26 3.99 -1.71
N ARG A 124 -1.64 2.88 -2.33
CA ARG A 124 -0.75 1.75 -2.65
C ARG A 124 0.09 2.03 -3.89
N ASN A 125 1.04 1.14 -4.19
CA ASN A 125 1.77 1.16 -5.45
C ASN A 125 0.82 1.32 -6.65
N ILE A 126 1.17 2.25 -7.54
CA ILE A 126 0.45 2.51 -8.79
C ILE A 126 0.98 1.53 -9.83
N MET A 127 0.07 0.70 -10.34
CA MET A 127 0.40 -0.30 -11.36
C MET A 127 0.32 0.31 -12.76
N ALA A 128 1.05 -0.25 -13.70
CA ALA A 128 0.93 0.06 -15.12
C ALA A 128 1.18 -1.19 -15.97
N SER A 129 0.58 -1.28 -17.17
CA SER A 129 0.89 -2.34 -18.15
C SER A 129 2.40 -2.55 -18.22
N TRP A 130 2.84 -3.79 -18.02
CA TRP A 130 4.26 -4.11 -17.83
C TRP A 130 5.06 -3.96 -19.14
N ASP A 131 4.37 -4.00 -20.28
CA ASP A 131 4.86 -3.74 -21.63
C ASP A 131 4.63 -2.28 -22.10
N SER A 132 4.18 -1.39 -21.22
CA SER A 132 3.98 0.02 -21.54
C SER A 132 5.27 0.68 -22.07
N GLY A 133 5.13 1.37 -23.20
CA GLY A 133 6.21 2.02 -23.94
C GLY A 133 6.90 1.13 -24.96
N ILE A 134 6.62 -0.17 -24.98
CA ILE A 134 7.31 -1.14 -25.84
C ILE A 134 6.38 -2.09 -26.61
N ALA A 135 5.13 -2.28 -26.16
CA ALA A 135 4.12 -3.07 -26.86
C ALA A 135 3.82 -2.48 -28.24
N LYS A 136 3.55 -3.35 -29.23
CA LYS A 136 3.23 -2.93 -30.61
C LYS A 136 1.80 -2.43 -30.77
N ASP A 137 0.91 -2.87 -29.90
CA ASP A 137 -0.52 -2.66 -29.93
C ASP A 137 -1.03 -1.75 -28.80
N GLU A 138 -0.12 -1.12 -28.04
CA GLU A 138 -0.52 -0.09 -27.08
C GLU A 138 -1.04 1.18 -27.77
N VAL A 139 -1.97 1.86 -27.12
CA VAL A 139 -2.46 3.17 -27.58
C VAL A 139 -1.38 4.23 -27.36
N PHE A 140 -0.82 4.29 -26.15
CA PHE A 140 0.38 5.08 -25.83
C PHE A 140 1.04 4.60 -24.53
N ASN A 141 2.28 5.05 -24.29
CA ASN A 141 3.03 4.74 -23.07
C ASN A 141 2.38 5.38 -21.82
N VAL A 142 1.81 4.56 -20.93
CA VAL A 142 1.15 5.01 -19.70
C VAL A 142 2.07 5.04 -18.47
N ALA A 143 3.24 4.41 -18.53
CA ALA A 143 4.18 4.38 -17.40
C ALA A 143 4.63 5.77 -16.91
N PRO A 144 4.93 6.77 -17.78
CA PRO A 144 5.24 8.14 -17.35
C PRO A 144 4.17 8.77 -16.46
N TYR A 145 2.90 8.51 -16.75
CA TYR A 145 1.76 9.02 -15.99
C TYR A 145 1.66 8.38 -14.60
N ALA A 146 1.87 7.07 -14.50
CA ALA A 146 1.94 6.37 -13.22
C ALA A 146 3.12 6.86 -12.36
N ILE A 147 4.27 7.17 -12.98
CA ILE A 147 5.47 7.68 -12.32
C ILE A 147 5.24 9.10 -11.77
N ALA A 148 4.73 10.01 -12.60
CA ALA A 148 4.42 11.37 -12.20
C ALA A 148 3.38 11.41 -11.07
N LEU A 149 2.28 10.66 -11.22
CA LEU A 149 1.24 10.60 -10.21
C LEU A 149 1.74 9.97 -8.89
N SER A 150 2.59 8.94 -8.95
CA SER A 150 3.21 8.40 -7.73
C SER A 150 4.10 9.42 -7.03
N SER A 151 4.84 10.24 -7.78
CA SER A 151 5.75 11.27 -7.23
C SER A 151 4.97 12.38 -6.52
N LEU A 152 3.80 12.76 -7.08
CA LEU A 152 2.88 13.66 -6.41
C LEU A 152 2.31 13.03 -5.13
N LEU A 153 1.61 11.89 -5.25
CA LEU A 153 0.86 11.31 -4.13
C LEU A 153 1.75 10.87 -2.96
N ILE A 154 3.01 10.48 -3.21
CA ILE A 154 3.92 10.11 -2.12
C ILE A 154 4.35 11.34 -1.27
N SER A 155 4.27 12.55 -1.83
CA SER A 155 4.59 13.78 -1.12
C SER A 155 3.43 14.31 -0.26
N GLU A 156 2.21 13.83 -0.49
CA GLU A 156 1.01 14.31 0.18
C GLU A 156 0.74 13.53 1.48
N SER A 157 0.56 14.24 2.58
CA SER A 157 0.35 13.64 3.90
C SER A 157 -0.97 12.88 4.01
N ASP A 158 -2.02 13.35 3.34
CA ASP A 158 -3.36 12.75 3.33
C ASP A 158 -3.43 11.42 2.54
N SER A 159 -2.44 11.15 1.67
CA SER A 159 -2.27 9.84 1.02
C SER A 159 -1.98 8.70 2.00
N TRP A 160 -1.70 9.01 3.26
CA TRP A 160 -1.29 8.05 4.29
C TRP A 160 -2.35 7.74 5.34
N VAL A 161 -3.47 8.46 5.35
CA VAL A 161 -4.50 8.36 6.41
C VAL A 161 -5.91 8.26 5.80
N LEU A 162 -6.07 7.44 4.77
CA LEU A 162 -7.37 7.20 4.12
C LEU A 162 -8.28 6.28 4.95
N PRO A 163 -9.56 6.10 4.59
CA PRO A 163 -10.42 5.14 5.28
C PRO A 163 -9.97 3.69 5.11
N ARG A 164 -9.42 3.38 3.94
CA ARG A 164 -8.86 2.07 3.61
C ARG A 164 -7.85 2.20 2.48
N LYS A 165 -7.15 1.10 2.15
CA LYS A 165 -6.24 1.06 0.99
C LYS A 165 -6.90 1.58 -0.29
N PHE A 166 -6.23 2.50 -0.96
CA PHE A 166 -6.61 3.07 -2.25
C PHE A 166 -5.64 2.60 -3.33
N LYS A 167 -6.15 1.96 -4.36
CA LYS A 167 -5.37 1.30 -5.41
C LYS A 167 -5.64 1.95 -6.75
N ILE A 168 -4.55 2.30 -7.44
CA ILE A 168 -4.57 2.92 -8.76
C ILE A 168 -3.86 2.00 -9.76
N SER A 169 -4.31 2.00 -11.02
CA SER A 169 -3.67 1.26 -12.12
C SER A 169 -3.92 1.90 -13.48
N PHE A 170 -2.93 1.79 -14.37
CA PHE A 170 -2.96 2.29 -15.74
C PHE A 170 -2.80 1.15 -16.75
N SER A 171 -3.76 1.00 -17.66
CA SER A 171 -3.69 0.05 -18.77
C SER A 171 -3.41 0.81 -20.07
N ASN A 172 -2.46 0.34 -20.87
CA ASN A 172 -2.03 0.99 -22.12
C ASN A 172 -2.92 0.68 -23.34
N SER A 173 -3.91 -0.20 -23.17
CA SER A 173 -4.88 -0.61 -24.19
C SER A 173 -6.18 -1.11 -23.55
N ASP A 174 -7.20 -1.35 -24.37
CA ASP A 174 -8.49 -1.86 -23.94
C ASP A 174 -8.45 -3.30 -23.41
N LYS A 175 -7.36 -4.04 -23.64
CA LYS A 175 -7.09 -5.37 -23.06
C LYS A 175 -7.09 -5.37 -21.53
N ASP A 176 -6.83 -4.21 -20.92
CA ASP A 176 -6.81 -4.03 -19.47
C ASP A 176 -5.88 -5.00 -18.71
N ASP A 177 -4.69 -5.24 -19.25
CA ASP A 177 -3.68 -6.15 -18.67
C ASP A 177 -3.14 -5.69 -17.30
N ALA A 178 -3.36 -4.42 -16.93
CA ALA A 178 -3.06 -3.87 -15.61
C ALA A 178 -4.27 -3.85 -14.65
N TYR A 179 -5.40 -4.43 -15.04
CA TYR A 179 -6.62 -4.57 -14.23
C TYR A 179 -7.22 -3.23 -13.74
N ALA A 180 -7.18 -2.18 -14.56
CA ALA A 180 -7.82 -0.88 -14.33
C ALA A 180 -9.28 -1.01 -13.89
N CYS A 181 -10.05 -1.90 -14.51
CA CYS A 181 -11.45 -2.13 -14.14
C CYS A 181 -11.63 -2.74 -12.74
N PHE A 182 -10.57 -3.20 -12.07
CA PHE A 182 -10.65 -3.94 -10.81
C PHE A 182 -9.97 -3.24 -9.62
N ASN A 183 -9.44 -2.03 -9.82
CA ASN A 183 -8.82 -1.20 -8.79
C ASN A 183 -9.76 -0.09 -8.31
N ASP A 184 -9.41 0.62 -7.23
CA ASP A 184 -10.28 1.69 -6.69
C ASP A 184 -10.39 2.85 -7.70
N LEU A 185 -9.32 3.13 -8.44
CA LEU A 185 -9.27 4.03 -9.58
C LEU A 185 -8.44 3.39 -10.70
N GLY A 186 -8.95 3.39 -11.93
CA GLY A 186 -8.32 2.78 -13.08
C GLY A 186 -8.36 3.69 -14.29
N PHE A 187 -7.27 3.74 -15.04
CA PHE A 187 -7.14 4.51 -16.27
C PHE A 187 -6.83 3.55 -17.42
N ILE A 188 -7.63 3.59 -18.48
CA ILE A 188 -7.39 2.81 -19.71
C ILE A 188 -7.09 3.78 -20.83
N ALA A 189 -5.91 3.67 -21.43
CA ALA A 189 -5.47 4.54 -22.51
C ALA A 189 -6.44 4.47 -23.71
N THR A 190 -6.77 5.64 -24.24
CA THR A 190 -7.64 5.80 -25.42
C THR A 190 -7.24 7.08 -26.15
N THR A 191 -7.84 7.30 -27.32
CA THR A 191 -7.72 8.56 -28.06
C THR A 191 -9.09 9.10 -28.42
N GLN A 192 -9.24 10.42 -28.42
CA GLN A 192 -10.42 11.10 -28.95
C GLN A 192 -9.94 12.26 -29.84
N ASN A 193 -10.39 12.30 -31.10
CA ASN A 193 -9.99 13.33 -32.07
C ASN A 193 -8.46 13.52 -32.22
N GLY A 194 -7.70 12.43 -32.09
CA GLY A 194 -6.22 12.46 -32.15
C GLY A 194 -5.53 12.86 -30.84
N GLU A 195 -6.26 13.28 -29.82
CA GLU A 195 -5.73 13.60 -28.50
C GLU A 195 -5.60 12.34 -27.63
N LYS A 196 -4.49 12.22 -26.90
CA LYS A 196 -4.25 11.13 -25.94
C LYS A 196 -5.05 11.38 -24.67
N GLY A 197 -5.72 10.33 -24.18
CA GLY A 197 -6.47 10.42 -22.95
C GLY A 197 -6.77 9.07 -22.34
N PHE A 198 -7.70 9.07 -21.38
CA PHE A 198 -8.05 7.87 -20.63
C PHE A 198 -9.57 7.71 -20.49
N LYS A 199 -10.05 6.48 -20.65
CA LYS A 199 -11.28 6.01 -19.99
C LYS A 199 -10.96 5.84 -18.51
N VAL A 200 -11.84 6.33 -17.64
CA VAL A 200 -11.64 6.28 -16.19
C VAL A 200 -12.66 5.35 -15.56
N TYR A 201 -12.20 4.38 -14.79
CA TYR A 201 -13.02 3.51 -13.95
C TYR A 201 -12.79 3.82 -12.48
N VAL A 202 -13.83 3.78 -11.67
CA VAL A 202 -13.79 4.05 -10.23
C VAL A 202 -14.50 2.96 -9.44
N ALA A 203 -14.21 2.83 -8.15
CA ALA A 203 -14.95 1.97 -7.22
C ALA A 203 -14.87 0.46 -7.55
N GLY A 204 -13.76 0.00 -8.13
CA GLY A 204 -13.47 -1.42 -8.29
C GLY A 204 -12.83 -2.07 -7.05
N GLY A 205 -12.77 -3.40 -7.02
CA GLY A 205 -11.99 -4.13 -6.03
C GLY A 205 -12.27 -5.63 -5.96
N MET A 206 -11.22 -6.43 -5.83
CA MET A 206 -11.28 -7.91 -5.86
C MET A 206 -11.54 -8.62 -4.51
N GLY A 207 -11.87 -7.89 -3.43
CA GLY A 207 -12.00 -8.51 -2.09
C GLY A 207 -13.15 -9.52 -1.97
N ILE A 208 -13.45 -9.97 -0.75
CA ILE A 208 -14.50 -10.99 -0.47
C ILE A 208 -15.84 -10.70 -1.16
N LYS A 209 -16.24 -9.42 -1.19
CA LYS A 209 -17.34 -8.91 -2.01
C LYS A 209 -16.73 -8.15 -3.19
N PRO A 210 -16.42 -8.81 -4.31
CA PRO A 210 -15.72 -8.19 -5.41
C PRO A 210 -16.67 -7.30 -6.24
N GLN A 211 -16.15 -6.23 -6.83
CA GLN A 211 -16.90 -5.29 -7.67
C GLN A 211 -16.05 -4.79 -8.83
N VAL A 212 -16.59 -4.88 -10.04
CA VAL A 212 -15.98 -4.26 -11.23
C VAL A 212 -16.21 -2.77 -11.13
N GLY A 213 -15.19 -1.99 -11.45
CA GLY A 213 -15.23 -0.54 -11.45
C GLY A 213 -16.32 -0.01 -12.37
N ARG A 214 -16.84 1.16 -12.01
CA ARG A 214 -17.85 1.89 -12.77
C ARG A 214 -17.15 2.90 -13.66
N LEU A 215 -17.57 2.98 -14.91
CA LEU A 215 -17.07 3.99 -15.83
C LEU A 215 -17.46 5.38 -15.30
N LEU A 216 -16.47 6.22 -15.02
CA LEU A 216 -16.63 7.59 -14.53
C LEU A 216 -16.50 8.59 -15.68
N HIS A 217 -15.57 8.35 -16.60
CA HIS A 217 -15.37 9.14 -17.81
C HIS A 217 -15.06 8.24 -19.00
N ASP A 218 -15.72 8.48 -20.12
CA ASP A 218 -15.36 7.88 -21.41
C ASP A 218 -14.04 8.43 -21.97
N PHE A 219 -13.72 9.68 -21.61
CA PHE A 219 -12.47 10.32 -21.98
C PHE A 219 -12.14 11.46 -21.01
N ILE A 220 -10.88 11.51 -20.58
CA ILE A 220 -10.23 12.70 -20.07
C ILE A 220 -8.91 12.90 -20.82
N PRO A 221 -8.49 14.15 -21.09
CA PRO A 221 -7.13 14.43 -21.52
C PRO A 221 -6.08 13.84 -20.57
N ALA A 222 -4.96 13.38 -21.11
CA ALA A 222 -3.97 12.62 -20.35
C ALA A 222 -3.30 13.43 -19.22
N ASP A 223 -3.25 14.76 -19.34
CA ASP A 223 -2.73 15.68 -18.32
C ASP A 223 -3.71 15.92 -17.14
N GLN A 224 -4.99 15.57 -17.30
CA GLN A 224 -6.03 15.76 -16.28
C GLN A 224 -6.15 14.63 -15.25
N ILE A 225 -5.31 13.60 -15.33
CA ILE A 225 -5.36 12.44 -14.43
C ILE A 225 -5.25 12.82 -12.94
N HIS A 226 -4.55 13.91 -12.62
CA HIS A 226 -4.33 14.36 -11.25
C HIS A 226 -5.60 14.96 -10.65
N PHE A 227 -6.34 15.78 -11.39
CA PHE A 227 -7.64 16.30 -10.96
C PHE A 227 -8.60 15.19 -10.61
N VAL A 228 -8.67 14.15 -11.47
CA VAL A 228 -9.55 13.00 -11.24
C VAL A 228 -9.11 12.21 -10.02
N THR A 229 -7.80 11.94 -9.90
CA THR A 229 -7.26 11.16 -8.79
C THR A 229 -7.48 11.87 -7.46
N GLU A 230 -7.14 13.15 -7.40
CA GLU A 230 -7.24 13.96 -6.19
C GLU A 230 -8.69 14.14 -5.74
N ALA A 231 -9.60 14.44 -6.68
CA ALA A 231 -11.02 14.55 -6.38
C ALA A 231 -11.61 13.24 -5.83
N VAL A 232 -11.26 12.10 -6.42
CA VAL A 232 -11.71 10.78 -5.92
C VAL A 232 -11.07 10.46 -4.56
N LYS A 233 -9.78 10.79 -4.36
CA LYS A 233 -9.07 10.60 -3.09
C LYS A 233 -9.72 11.42 -1.97
N ARG A 234 -10.00 12.71 -2.19
CA ARG A 234 -10.67 13.62 -1.23
C ARG A 234 -12.08 13.17 -0.90
N LEU A 235 -12.87 12.81 -1.92
CA LEU A 235 -14.21 12.25 -1.73
C LEU A 235 -14.13 10.98 -0.87
N PHE A 236 -13.19 10.10 -1.18
CA PHE A 236 -12.99 8.89 -0.38
C PHE A 236 -12.57 9.22 1.05
N ASP A 237 -11.64 10.15 1.25
CA ASP A 237 -11.17 10.58 2.57
C ASP A 237 -12.30 11.10 3.46
N GLN A 238 -13.13 11.98 2.89
CA GLN A 238 -14.18 12.72 3.58
C GLN A 238 -15.43 11.89 3.88
N TYR A 239 -15.84 11.02 2.96
CA TYR A 239 -17.11 10.30 3.06
C TYR A 239 -16.95 8.79 3.31
N GLY A 240 -15.75 8.24 3.16
CA GLY A 240 -15.52 6.81 3.33
C GLY A 240 -15.72 6.34 4.77
N ASN A 241 -16.17 5.10 4.92
CA ASN A 241 -16.38 4.46 6.21
C ASN A 241 -15.01 4.10 6.84
N ARG A 242 -14.74 4.61 8.04
CA ARG A 242 -13.53 4.37 8.84
C ARG A 242 -13.78 3.43 10.01
N ARG A 243 -15.03 3.32 10.50
CA ARG A 243 -15.44 2.48 11.64
C ARG A 243 -15.47 1.01 11.26
N ASN A 244 -16.24 0.65 10.24
CA ASN A 244 -16.35 -0.71 9.76
C ASN A 244 -15.33 -1.01 8.65
N LYS A 245 -14.18 -1.56 9.04
CA LYS A 245 -13.11 -1.98 8.12
C LYS A 245 -13.56 -2.93 6.99
N HIS A 246 -14.67 -3.67 7.15
CA HIS A 246 -15.21 -4.56 6.13
C HIS A 246 -16.06 -3.83 5.07
N ALA A 247 -16.49 -2.60 5.37
CA ALA A 247 -17.24 -1.69 4.50
C ALA A 247 -16.44 -0.42 4.12
N ALA A 248 -15.15 -0.36 4.45
CA ALA A 248 -14.32 0.85 4.34
C ALA A 248 -13.70 1.14 2.97
N ARG A 249 -13.90 0.28 1.96
CA ARG A 249 -13.33 0.48 0.61
C ARG A 249 -14.20 1.41 -0.24
N LEU A 250 -13.60 2.13 -1.18
CA LEU A 250 -14.29 3.07 -2.08
C LEU A 250 -15.52 2.46 -2.77
N ARG A 251 -15.46 1.18 -3.15
CA ARG A 251 -16.63 0.49 -3.74
C ARG A 251 -17.89 0.50 -2.88
N PHE A 252 -17.74 0.44 -1.56
CA PHE A 252 -18.87 0.49 -0.64
C PHE A 252 -19.40 1.91 -0.49
N LEU A 253 -18.52 2.90 -0.52
CA LEU A 253 -18.90 4.31 -0.53
C LEU A 253 -19.71 4.65 -1.79
N TRP A 254 -19.28 4.16 -2.96
CA TRP A 254 -20.05 4.27 -4.20
C TRP A 254 -21.45 3.67 -4.03
N ASN A 255 -21.54 2.45 -3.48
CA ASN A 255 -22.82 1.76 -3.31
C ASN A 255 -23.74 2.44 -2.28
N SER A 256 -23.19 3.10 -1.25
CA SER A 256 -23.98 3.81 -0.25
C SER A 256 -24.47 5.18 -0.72
N LEU A 257 -23.65 5.90 -1.48
CA LEU A 257 -24.03 7.21 -2.03
C LEU A 257 -24.98 7.09 -3.23
N GLY A 258 -24.83 6.04 -4.03
CA GLY A 258 -25.42 5.97 -5.36
C GLY A 258 -24.60 6.76 -6.40
N GLN A 259 -24.84 6.49 -7.67
CA GLN A 259 -24.05 7.04 -8.77
C GLN A 259 -24.21 8.56 -8.88
N GLU A 260 -25.43 9.05 -8.82
CA GLU A 260 -25.78 10.46 -8.99
C GLU A 260 -25.06 11.33 -7.95
N ARG A 261 -25.21 10.96 -6.68
CA ARG A 261 -24.60 11.70 -5.56
C ARG A 261 -23.07 11.60 -5.56
N PHE A 262 -22.52 10.43 -5.90
CA PHE A 262 -21.07 10.28 -6.00
C PHE A 262 -20.50 11.20 -7.10
N VAL A 263 -21.11 11.21 -8.28
CA VAL A 263 -20.66 12.03 -9.41
C VAL A 263 -20.82 13.52 -9.12
N GLU A 264 -21.89 13.92 -8.42
CA GLU A 264 -22.09 15.30 -7.96
C GLU A 264 -20.94 15.76 -7.04
N LEU A 265 -20.65 14.99 -5.98
CA LEU A 265 -19.56 15.29 -5.04
C LEU A 265 -18.19 15.30 -5.73
N TYR A 266 -17.97 14.33 -6.64
CA TYR A 266 -16.76 14.27 -7.43
C TYR A 266 -16.56 15.53 -8.30
N ARG A 267 -17.62 15.99 -8.98
CA ARG A 267 -17.57 17.23 -9.78
C ARG A 267 -17.31 18.47 -8.93
N GLN A 268 -17.88 18.53 -7.73
CA GLN A 268 -17.61 19.61 -6.78
C GLN A 268 -16.12 19.66 -6.42
N GLU A 269 -15.51 18.53 -6.10
CA GLU A 269 -14.07 18.46 -5.80
C GLU A 269 -13.20 18.82 -7.02
N VAL A 270 -13.54 18.34 -8.23
CA VAL A 270 -12.82 18.74 -9.45
C VAL A 270 -12.89 20.25 -9.68
N ASN A 271 -14.06 20.88 -9.48
CA ASN A 271 -14.22 22.32 -9.66
C ASN A 271 -13.41 23.12 -8.65
N LYS A 272 -13.34 22.67 -7.38
CA LYS A 272 -12.47 23.27 -6.35
C LYS A 272 -11.01 23.20 -6.75
N LEU A 273 -10.54 22.02 -7.19
CA LEU A 273 -9.15 21.83 -7.62
C LEU A 273 -8.79 22.74 -8.81
N LYS A 274 -9.69 22.86 -9.80
CA LYS A 274 -9.47 23.76 -10.94
C LYS A 274 -9.45 25.23 -10.53
N SER A 275 -10.29 25.62 -9.58
CA SER A 275 -10.35 27.01 -9.08
C SER A 275 -9.11 27.42 -8.27
N ASN A 276 -8.47 26.45 -7.62
CA ASN A 276 -7.27 26.67 -6.81
C ASN A 276 -5.96 26.71 -7.64
N GLY A 277 -6.05 26.65 -8.98
CA GLY A 277 -4.89 26.80 -9.86
C GLY A 277 -3.87 25.66 -9.76
N TYR A 278 -4.32 24.43 -9.54
CA TYR A 278 -3.42 23.27 -9.53
C TYR A 278 -2.69 23.12 -10.87
N GLU A 279 -1.36 23.05 -10.79
CA GLU A 279 -0.51 22.87 -11.96
C GLU A 279 -0.63 21.45 -12.53
N PRO A 280 -0.65 21.30 -13.87
CA PRO A 280 -0.60 19.99 -14.52
C PRO A 280 0.62 19.17 -14.07
N LEU A 281 0.45 17.84 -14.02
CA LEU A 281 1.57 16.94 -13.75
C LEU A 281 2.65 17.08 -14.83
N CYS A 282 3.90 17.25 -14.40
CA CYS A 282 5.04 17.14 -15.29
C CYS A 282 5.21 15.66 -15.72
N ILE A 283 4.87 15.36 -16.96
CA ILE A 283 5.01 14.02 -17.53
C ILE A 283 6.32 13.94 -18.31
N ILE A 284 7.29 13.20 -17.76
CA ILE A 284 8.58 12.94 -18.41
C ILE A 284 8.54 11.54 -19.02
N ASP A 285 8.68 11.44 -20.35
CA ASP A 285 8.67 10.14 -21.02
C ASP A 285 9.91 9.30 -20.63
N ASN A 286 9.73 7.98 -20.62
CA ASN A 286 10.78 7.05 -20.27
C ASN A 286 11.65 6.73 -21.50
N ASP A 287 12.96 6.73 -21.34
CA ASP A 287 13.86 6.26 -22.40
C ASP A 287 13.70 4.74 -22.59
N ASN A 288 13.14 4.33 -23.73
CA ASN A 288 12.97 2.92 -24.12
C ASN A 288 14.02 2.50 -25.17
N ARG A 289 15.17 3.17 -25.22
CA ARG A 289 16.33 2.74 -26.02
C ARG A 289 17.21 1.82 -25.20
N THR A 290 17.95 0.95 -25.90
CA THR A 290 19.08 0.24 -25.31
C THR A 290 20.26 1.21 -25.17
N LYS A 291 21.02 1.09 -24.07
CA LYS A 291 22.29 1.84 -23.89
C LYS A 291 23.50 0.96 -24.19
N TRP A 292 24.67 1.60 -24.17
CA TRP A 292 26.02 1.08 -24.43
C TRP A 292 26.20 -0.40 -24.06
N VAL A 293 26.51 -1.26 -25.05
CA VAL A 293 26.72 -2.68 -24.82
C VAL A 293 28.19 -3.04 -25.06
N ASP A 294 28.90 -3.35 -23.98
CA ASP A 294 30.23 -3.95 -23.99
C ASP A 294 30.12 -5.34 -23.39
N LEU A 295 29.52 -6.24 -24.16
CA LEU A 295 29.26 -7.63 -23.80
C LEU A 295 29.48 -8.53 -25.01
N ASP A 296 30.16 -9.65 -24.79
CA ASP A 296 30.30 -10.71 -25.78
C ASP A 296 28.94 -11.32 -26.14
N PHE A 297 28.74 -11.53 -27.43
CA PHE A 297 27.57 -12.23 -27.95
C PHE A 297 27.69 -13.72 -27.69
N HIS A 298 26.57 -14.32 -27.28
CA HIS A 298 26.44 -15.77 -27.21
C HIS A 298 25.37 -16.24 -28.16
N GLU A 299 25.77 -16.75 -29.32
CA GLU A 299 24.86 -17.40 -30.23
C GLU A 299 24.39 -18.75 -29.68
N VAL A 300 23.09 -18.99 -29.78
CA VAL A 300 22.46 -20.26 -29.43
C VAL A 300 21.49 -20.59 -30.55
N SER A 301 21.63 -21.78 -31.12
CA SER A 301 20.72 -22.30 -32.14
C SER A 301 20.35 -23.74 -31.78
N SER A 302 19.14 -23.93 -31.26
CA SER A 302 18.59 -25.24 -30.88
C SER A 302 17.06 -25.21 -30.86
N GLY A 303 16.43 -26.38 -30.98
CA GLY A 303 14.96 -26.47 -30.89
C GLY A 303 14.38 -25.93 -29.57
N ASP A 304 15.12 -26.10 -28.47
CA ASP A 304 14.78 -25.53 -27.16
C ASP A 304 14.83 -24.00 -27.15
N PHE A 305 15.83 -23.42 -27.84
CA PHE A 305 15.94 -21.97 -27.98
C PHE A 305 14.79 -21.41 -28.82
N ASP A 306 14.44 -22.06 -29.93
CA ASP A 306 13.31 -21.66 -30.76
C ASP A 306 11.98 -21.75 -30.01
N LEU A 307 11.78 -22.82 -29.23
CA LEU A 307 10.59 -23.00 -28.41
C LEU A 307 10.51 -21.92 -27.32
N TRP A 308 11.64 -21.61 -26.67
CA TRP A 308 11.71 -20.51 -25.71
C TRP A 308 11.41 -19.16 -26.38
N LYS A 309 11.98 -18.89 -27.57
CA LYS A 309 11.73 -17.66 -28.33
C LYS A 309 10.25 -17.51 -28.62
N ARG A 310 9.57 -18.56 -29.10
CA ARG A 310 8.12 -18.55 -29.35
C ARG A 310 7.28 -18.30 -28.10
N ARG A 311 7.67 -18.83 -26.94
CA ARG A 311 6.88 -18.75 -25.70
C ARG A 311 7.09 -17.45 -24.93
N PHE A 312 8.30 -16.90 -24.92
CA PHE A 312 8.68 -15.88 -23.95
C PHE A 312 9.28 -14.61 -24.54
N VAL A 313 9.62 -14.60 -25.82
CA VAL A 313 10.27 -13.46 -26.49
C VAL A 313 9.28 -12.75 -27.40
N PHE A 314 9.22 -11.44 -27.25
CA PHE A 314 8.31 -10.57 -27.99
C PHE A 314 9.08 -9.40 -28.59
N GLU A 315 8.76 -9.03 -29.81
CA GLU A 315 9.38 -7.89 -30.47
C GLU A 315 8.76 -6.58 -29.95
N GLN A 316 9.59 -5.59 -29.64
CA GLN A 316 9.13 -4.26 -29.27
C GLN A 316 8.67 -3.47 -30.51
N LYS A 317 7.93 -2.38 -30.29
CA LYS A 317 7.70 -1.39 -31.36
C LYS A 317 8.96 -0.65 -31.78
N GLN A 318 9.99 -0.62 -30.93
CA GLN A 318 11.32 -0.12 -31.30
C GLN A 318 12.05 -1.20 -32.11
N LYS A 319 12.32 -0.90 -33.38
CA LYS A 319 12.91 -1.85 -34.35
C LYS A 319 14.19 -2.49 -33.80
N GLY A 320 14.27 -3.82 -33.90
CA GLY A 320 15.44 -4.61 -33.50
C GLY A 320 15.59 -4.84 -31.99
N LEU A 321 14.67 -4.31 -31.18
CA LEU A 321 14.61 -4.56 -29.75
C LEU A 321 13.50 -5.56 -29.40
N TYR A 322 13.77 -6.35 -28.37
CA TYR A 322 12.90 -7.39 -27.87
C TYR A 322 12.70 -7.22 -26.37
N PHE A 323 11.59 -7.77 -25.89
CA PHE A 323 11.34 -7.97 -24.49
C PHE A 323 11.00 -9.43 -24.20
N ILE A 324 11.36 -9.86 -23.00
CA ILE A 324 11.32 -11.25 -22.59
C ILE A 324 10.61 -11.35 -21.25
N ILE A 325 9.58 -12.19 -21.15
CA ILE A 325 8.95 -12.53 -19.88
C ILE A 325 9.70 -13.72 -19.28
N VAL A 326 10.27 -13.55 -18.09
CA VAL A 326 10.90 -14.63 -17.34
C VAL A 326 9.98 -15.05 -16.19
N PRO A 327 9.36 -16.23 -16.27
CA PRO A 327 8.46 -16.71 -15.24
C PRO A 327 9.21 -17.06 -13.95
N ILE A 328 8.70 -16.62 -12.79
CA ILE A 328 9.32 -16.82 -11.48
C ILE A 328 8.38 -17.63 -10.59
N HIS A 329 8.88 -18.76 -10.06
CA HIS A 329 8.11 -19.61 -9.14
C HIS A 329 7.58 -18.83 -7.94
N PHE A 330 6.25 -18.70 -7.87
CA PHE A 330 5.54 -18.01 -6.78
C PHE A 330 5.99 -16.56 -6.54
N GLY A 331 6.62 -15.93 -7.54
CA GLY A 331 7.28 -14.64 -7.42
C GLY A 331 8.54 -14.62 -6.54
N LYS A 332 9.06 -15.77 -6.08
CA LYS A 332 10.29 -15.84 -5.27
C LYS A 332 11.53 -15.84 -6.16
N LEU A 333 12.28 -14.74 -6.16
CA LEU A 333 13.53 -14.59 -6.89
C LEU A 333 14.71 -14.65 -5.93
N GLU A 334 15.45 -15.76 -5.98
CA GLU A 334 16.65 -16.01 -5.18
C GLU A 334 17.73 -14.92 -5.38
N SER A 335 18.41 -14.53 -4.31
CA SER A 335 19.37 -13.41 -4.35
C SER A 335 20.46 -13.58 -5.40
N ARG A 336 21.07 -14.77 -5.46
CA ARG A 336 22.10 -15.11 -6.47
C ARG A 336 21.64 -14.92 -7.92
N ASN A 337 20.33 -15.07 -8.18
CA ASN A 337 19.75 -14.96 -9.51
C ASN A 337 19.38 -13.50 -9.80
N ALA A 338 18.80 -12.78 -8.83
CA ALA A 338 18.53 -11.35 -8.95
C ALA A 338 19.80 -10.52 -9.20
N ILE A 339 20.90 -10.83 -8.51
CA ILE A 339 22.19 -10.14 -8.72
C ILE A 339 22.69 -10.37 -10.16
N LYS A 340 22.63 -11.59 -10.67
CA LYS A 340 23.02 -11.89 -12.07
C LYS A 340 22.13 -11.20 -13.11
N ILE A 341 20.83 -11.07 -12.82
CA ILE A 341 19.90 -10.31 -13.64
C ILE A 341 20.32 -8.84 -13.67
N ALA A 342 20.55 -8.25 -12.49
CA ALA A 342 21.00 -6.87 -12.38
C ALA A 342 22.32 -6.63 -13.13
N ASP A 343 23.33 -7.45 -12.89
CA ASP A 343 24.66 -7.29 -13.50
C ASP A 343 24.59 -7.37 -15.04
N LEU A 344 23.84 -8.33 -15.60
CA LEU A 344 23.68 -8.43 -17.05
C LEU A 344 22.88 -7.25 -17.61
N LEU A 345 21.73 -6.93 -17.01
CA LEU A 345 20.80 -5.94 -17.54
C LEU A 345 21.28 -4.49 -17.37
N ASN A 346 22.22 -4.25 -16.45
CA ASN A 346 22.89 -2.95 -16.32
C ASN A 346 23.54 -2.51 -17.65
N SER A 347 24.05 -3.47 -18.43
CA SER A 347 24.67 -3.24 -19.73
C SER A 347 23.68 -2.80 -20.82
N PHE A 348 22.37 -2.91 -20.60
CA PHE A 348 21.36 -2.43 -21.56
C PHE A 348 20.69 -1.12 -21.09
N GLY A 349 21.11 -0.58 -19.94
CA GLY A 349 20.60 0.65 -19.34
C GLY A 349 19.65 0.41 -18.15
N GLU A 350 19.07 1.49 -17.65
CA GLU A 350 18.31 1.48 -16.38
C GLU A 350 16.84 1.03 -16.54
N ASN A 351 16.24 1.20 -17.71
CA ASN A 351 14.81 0.92 -17.98
C ASN A 351 14.55 -0.50 -18.51
N THR A 352 15.30 -1.46 -17.99
CA THR A 352 15.40 -2.82 -18.55
C THR A 352 14.59 -3.85 -17.77
N ILE A 353 14.13 -3.54 -16.55
CA ILE A 353 13.42 -4.48 -15.68
C ILE A 353 12.01 -3.97 -15.36
N ARG A 354 11.01 -4.82 -15.57
CA ARG A 354 9.62 -4.61 -15.11
C ARG A 354 9.06 -5.83 -14.40
N PHE A 355 8.38 -5.63 -13.28
CA PHE A 355 7.57 -6.67 -12.66
C PHE A 355 6.17 -6.72 -13.28
N THR A 356 5.61 -7.91 -13.38
CA THR A 356 4.26 -8.15 -13.90
C THR A 356 3.27 -8.43 -12.77
N MET A 357 1.96 -8.34 -13.07
CA MET A 357 0.89 -8.66 -12.13
C MET A 357 0.81 -10.17 -11.82
N ASP A 358 1.42 -10.98 -12.67
CA ASP A 358 1.51 -12.44 -12.54
C ASP A 358 2.75 -12.87 -11.73
N GLN A 359 3.37 -11.93 -11.02
CA GLN A 359 4.57 -12.13 -10.18
C GLN A 359 5.84 -12.52 -10.96
N ASN A 360 5.88 -12.26 -12.26
CA ASN A 360 7.03 -12.50 -13.13
C ASN A 360 7.86 -11.22 -13.34
N ILE A 361 9.04 -11.39 -13.91
CA ILE A 361 9.95 -10.30 -14.30
C ILE A 361 10.06 -10.24 -15.82
N THR A 362 10.08 -9.02 -16.38
CA THR A 362 10.25 -8.76 -17.81
C THR A 362 11.58 -8.06 -18.03
N PHE A 363 12.33 -8.54 -19.01
CA PHE A 363 13.55 -7.91 -19.49
C PHE A 363 13.22 -7.15 -20.77
N ARG A 364 13.61 -5.88 -20.87
CA ARG A 364 13.21 -4.97 -21.95
C ARG A 364 14.43 -4.31 -22.57
N ASN A 365 14.24 -3.77 -23.76
CA ASN A 365 15.24 -3.05 -24.55
C ASN A 365 16.45 -3.93 -24.89
N ILE A 366 16.20 -5.21 -25.17
CA ILE A 366 17.23 -6.20 -25.50
C ILE A 366 17.41 -6.28 -27.01
N PRO A 367 18.60 -6.00 -27.56
CA PRO A 367 18.86 -6.21 -28.99
C PRO A 367 18.82 -7.70 -29.36
N GLU A 368 18.38 -8.01 -30.58
CA GLU A 368 18.22 -9.40 -31.04
C GLU A 368 19.47 -10.28 -30.83
N ALA A 369 20.65 -9.71 -31.12
CA ALA A 369 21.92 -10.42 -31.03
C ALA A 369 22.23 -10.94 -29.61
N TYR A 370 21.60 -10.37 -28.57
CA TYR A 370 21.79 -10.77 -27.18
C TYR A 370 20.71 -11.75 -26.66
N LEU A 371 19.79 -12.21 -27.51
CA LEU A 371 18.77 -13.17 -27.10
C LEU A 371 19.36 -14.48 -26.58
N GLY A 372 20.50 -14.93 -27.10
CA GLY A 372 21.19 -16.12 -26.59
C GLY A 372 21.79 -15.91 -25.19
N ASN A 373 22.30 -14.71 -24.88
CA ASN A 373 22.73 -14.34 -23.51
C ASN A 373 21.53 -14.37 -22.55
N ILE A 374 20.40 -13.78 -22.96
CA ILE A 374 19.17 -13.76 -22.16
C ILE A 374 18.61 -15.17 -21.95
N TYR A 375 18.60 -16.02 -22.98
CA TYR A 375 18.16 -17.41 -22.88
C TYR A 375 18.96 -18.19 -21.83
N ARG A 376 20.30 -18.09 -21.87
CA ARG A 376 21.16 -18.77 -20.88
C ARG A 376 20.92 -18.26 -19.47
N LEU A 377 20.70 -16.95 -19.30
CA LEU A 377 20.34 -16.38 -18.00
C LEU A 377 18.97 -16.88 -17.53
N SER A 378 17.94 -16.79 -18.37
CA SER A 378 16.57 -17.14 -17.99
C SER A 378 16.45 -18.61 -17.57
N LYS A 379 17.14 -19.52 -18.28
CA LYS A 379 17.19 -20.95 -17.92
C LYS A 379 17.88 -21.22 -16.57
N ARG A 380 18.83 -20.38 -16.16
CA ARG A 380 19.46 -20.44 -14.83
C ARG A 380 18.58 -19.86 -13.74
N VAL A 381 17.77 -18.84 -14.08
CA VAL A 381 16.88 -18.16 -13.15
C VAL A 381 15.68 -19.05 -12.80
N SER A 382 15.09 -19.70 -13.80
CA SER A 382 13.84 -20.46 -13.64
C SER A 382 13.70 -21.56 -14.68
N ASP A 383 13.43 -22.79 -14.21
CA ASP A 383 13.12 -23.94 -15.04
C ASP A 383 11.77 -23.81 -15.78
N LEU A 384 10.87 -22.94 -15.30
CA LEU A 384 9.60 -22.59 -15.96
C LEU A 384 9.80 -22.04 -17.37
N THR A 385 10.98 -21.50 -17.68
CA THR A 385 11.34 -21.04 -19.03
C THR A 385 11.43 -22.18 -20.06
N SER A 386 11.38 -23.44 -19.61
CA SER A 386 11.31 -24.64 -20.45
C SER A 386 9.90 -25.21 -20.56
N LYS A 387 8.95 -24.67 -19.80
CA LYS A 387 7.58 -25.18 -19.68
C LYS A 387 6.61 -24.34 -20.54
N PRO A 388 5.41 -24.85 -20.83
CA PRO A 388 4.32 -24.04 -21.38
C PRO A 388 4.06 -22.79 -20.51
N LYS A 389 3.70 -21.66 -21.14
CA LYS A 389 3.57 -20.35 -20.48
C LYS A 389 2.62 -20.35 -19.26
N LEU A 390 1.53 -21.11 -19.32
CA LEU A 390 0.53 -21.19 -18.24
C LEU A 390 1.10 -21.54 -16.86
N PHE A 391 2.20 -22.30 -16.78
CA PHE A 391 2.87 -22.60 -15.50
C PHE A 391 3.43 -21.33 -14.86
N GLY A 392 3.94 -20.42 -15.69
CA GLY A 392 4.44 -19.11 -15.26
C GLY A 392 3.34 -18.07 -15.04
N ASN A 393 2.20 -18.21 -15.72
CA ASN A 393 1.06 -17.28 -15.57
C ASN A 393 0.25 -17.55 -14.29
N SER A 394 0.50 -18.69 -13.62
CA SER A 394 -0.29 -19.16 -12.49
C SER A 394 0.24 -18.63 -11.17
N ILE A 395 -0.66 -18.09 -10.35
CA ILE A 395 -0.32 -17.34 -9.13
C ILE A 395 -0.74 -18.13 -7.89
N ALA A 396 0.12 -18.12 -6.87
CA ALA A 396 -0.27 -18.54 -5.52
C ALA A 396 0.16 -17.48 -4.50
N CYS A 397 -0.81 -16.94 -3.76
CA CYS A 397 -0.47 -16.02 -2.67
C CYS A 397 0.31 -16.73 -1.55
N ALA A 398 0.91 -16.00 -0.62
CA ALA A 398 1.62 -16.61 0.52
C ALA A 398 0.77 -17.63 1.31
N GLY A 399 -0.52 -17.34 1.52
CA GLY A 399 -1.41 -18.22 2.28
C GLY A 399 -0.89 -18.52 3.69
N ALA A 400 -1.22 -19.70 4.22
CA ALA A 400 -0.86 -20.08 5.58
C ALA A 400 0.65 -20.28 5.82
N ASP A 401 1.49 -20.17 4.79
CA ASP A 401 2.95 -20.22 4.85
C ASP A 401 3.49 -19.10 5.76
N THR A 402 3.17 -17.84 5.43
CA THR A 402 3.62 -16.67 6.20
C THR A 402 2.51 -15.70 6.58
N CYS A 403 1.33 -15.80 5.97
CA CYS A 403 0.25 -14.82 6.18
C CYS A 403 -0.65 -15.21 7.35
N ARG A 404 -0.80 -14.31 8.34
CA ARG A 404 -1.70 -14.48 9.49
C ARG A 404 -3.18 -14.70 9.11
N LEU A 405 -3.61 -14.31 7.91
CA LEU A 405 -4.98 -14.53 7.41
C LEU A 405 -5.15 -15.84 6.62
N GLY A 406 -4.06 -16.50 6.24
CA GLY A 406 -4.11 -17.71 5.43
C GLY A 406 -4.90 -18.82 6.12
N ILE A 407 -5.69 -19.56 5.34
CA ILE A 407 -6.38 -20.77 5.78
C ILE A 407 -5.63 -21.98 5.23
N CYS A 408 -5.40 -22.00 3.92
CA CYS A 408 -4.70 -23.09 3.21
C CYS A 408 -3.30 -22.67 2.72
N LEU A 409 -2.52 -23.64 2.22
CA LEU A 409 -1.19 -23.53 1.62
C LEU A 409 -1.25 -23.56 0.07
N PRO A 410 -1.65 -22.46 -0.58
CA PRO A 410 -1.86 -22.44 -2.04
C PRO A 410 -0.57 -22.65 -2.85
N ARG A 411 0.62 -22.31 -2.32
CA ARG A 411 1.89 -22.52 -3.02
C ARG A 411 2.21 -24.01 -3.17
N GLY A 412 2.01 -24.78 -2.09
CA GLY A 412 2.16 -26.24 -2.14
C GLY A 412 1.13 -26.88 -3.06
N ALA A 413 -0.11 -26.40 -3.01
CA ALA A 413 -1.18 -26.86 -3.90
C ALA A 413 -0.88 -26.59 -5.38
N LEU A 414 -0.39 -25.38 -5.72
CA LEU A 414 0.03 -25.02 -7.08
C LEU A 414 1.23 -25.86 -7.54
N LYS A 415 2.20 -26.11 -6.67
CA LYS A 415 3.31 -27.04 -6.97
C LYS A 415 2.81 -28.44 -7.32
N ALA A 416 1.84 -28.97 -6.57
CA ALA A 416 1.27 -30.28 -6.84
C ALA A 416 0.46 -30.29 -8.16
N ILE A 417 -0.26 -29.22 -8.47
CA ILE A 417 -0.92 -29.03 -9.78
C ILE A 417 0.12 -29.07 -10.91
N HIS A 418 1.20 -28.29 -10.80
CA HIS A 418 2.27 -28.27 -11.81
C HIS A 418 2.88 -29.65 -12.03
N GLN A 419 3.21 -30.37 -10.96
CA GLN A 419 3.74 -31.74 -11.05
C GLN A 419 2.76 -32.70 -11.76
N LYS A 420 1.46 -32.57 -11.47
CA LYS A 420 0.44 -33.42 -12.09
C LYS A 420 0.23 -33.09 -13.57
N LEU A 421 0.28 -31.81 -13.95
CA LEU A 421 0.22 -31.36 -15.34
C LEU A 421 1.46 -31.78 -16.13
N ASP A 422 2.65 -31.64 -15.54
CA ASP A 422 3.92 -32.09 -16.14
C ASP A 422 3.94 -33.59 -16.44
N SER A 423 3.21 -34.38 -15.65
CA SER A 423 3.07 -35.83 -15.85
C SER A 423 1.89 -36.22 -16.76
N SER A 424 1.16 -35.23 -17.28
CA SER A 424 0.02 -35.47 -18.19
C SER A 424 0.47 -35.47 -19.65
N ASN A 425 -0.36 -36.00 -20.53
CA ASN A 425 -0.16 -35.98 -21.98
C ASN A 425 -0.90 -34.82 -22.67
N LEU A 426 -1.32 -33.81 -21.90
CA LEU A 426 -2.05 -32.66 -22.44
C LEU A 426 -1.11 -31.74 -23.20
N ASP A 427 -1.53 -31.30 -24.39
CA ASP A 427 -0.83 -30.26 -25.13
C ASP A 427 -1.24 -28.88 -24.61
N LEU A 428 -0.51 -28.43 -23.60
CA LEU A 428 -0.86 -27.22 -22.88
C LEU A 428 -0.44 -25.92 -23.61
N ASP A 429 0.35 -26.00 -24.70
CA ASP A 429 0.67 -24.83 -25.51
C ASP A 429 -0.56 -24.29 -26.27
N GLN A 430 -1.61 -25.10 -26.47
CA GLN A 430 -2.88 -24.68 -27.07
C GLN A 430 -3.65 -23.66 -26.22
N ILE A 431 -3.30 -23.55 -24.93
CA ILE A 431 -3.94 -22.67 -23.94
C ILE A 431 -2.88 -21.86 -23.20
N SER A 432 -1.88 -21.37 -23.93
CA SER A 432 -0.68 -20.74 -23.34
C SER A 432 -0.96 -19.58 -22.39
N ASP A 433 -2.03 -18.82 -22.61
CA ASP A 433 -2.37 -17.64 -21.79
C ASP A 433 -3.35 -17.95 -20.65
N PHE A 434 -3.75 -19.20 -20.49
CA PHE A 434 -4.65 -19.64 -19.43
C PHE A 434 -4.04 -19.39 -18.04
N LYS A 435 -4.85 -18.84 -17.13
CA LYS A 435 -4.47 -18.55 -15.74
C LYS A 435 -5.24 -19.42 -14.76
N PHE A 436 -4.52 -20.17 -13.92
CA PHE A 436 -5.09 -20.75 -12.71
C PHE A 436 -4.47 -20.18 -11.44
N ASN A 437 -5.31 -19.53 -10.65
CA ASN A 437 -4.85 -18.68 -9.54
C ASN A 437 -5.39 -19.16 -8.20
N LEU A 438 -4.50 -19.33 -7.23
CA LEU A 438 -4.81 -19.86 -5.90
C LEU A 438 -4.61 -18.80 -4.81
N SER A 439 -5.59 -18.70 -3.93
CA SER A 439 -5.49 -17.91 -2.70
C SER A 439 -5.72 -18.78 -1.48
N GLY A 440 -4.92 -18.59 -0.43
CA GLY A 440 -5.09 -19.34 0.82
C GLY A 440 -6.33 -18.91 1.63
N CYS A 441 -7.03 -17.84 1.24
CA CYS A 441 -8.26 -17.35 1.86
C CYS A 441 -9.09 -16.50 0.86
N PRO A 442 -10.32 -16.09 1.20
CA PRO A 442 -11.21 -15.33 0.31
C PRO A 442 -10.79 -13.87 -0.01
N ASN A 443 -9.61 -13.41 0.41
CA ASN A 443 -9.18 -12.01 0.22
C ASN A 443 -8.60 -11.69 -1.17
N THR A 444 -8.44 -12.71 -2.03
CA THR A 444 -8.02 -12.55 -3.45
C THR A 444 -6.64 -11.94 -3.64
N CYS A 445 -5.72 -12.13 -2.69
CA CYS A 445 -4.33 -11.67 -2.84
C CYS A 445 -3.62 -12.36 -4.03
N GLY A 446 -4.01 -13.59 -4.34
CA GLY A 446 -3.54 -14.33 -5.51
C GLY A 446 -4.43 -14.19 -6.73
N GLN A 447 -5.28 -13.16 -6.83
CA GLN A 447 -6.06 -12.84 -8.04
C GLN A 447 -7.00 -13.96 -8.57
N HIS A 448 -7.49 -14.85 -7.71
CA HIS A 448 -8.36 -15.97 -8.13
C HIS A 448 -9.68 -15.56 -8.79
N MET A 449 -10.21 -14.36 -8.50
CA MET A 449 -11.48 -13.90 -9.10
C MET A 449 -11.32 -13.38 -10.54
N VAL A 450 -10.10 -13.09 -11.00
CA VAL A 450 -9.79 -12.61 -12.36
C VAL A 450 -8.97 -13.62 -13.16
N ALA A 451 -8.99 -14.88 -12.73
CA ALA A 451 -8.38 -15.99 -13.46
C ALA A 451 -9.41 -16.72 -14.32
N ASP A 452 -8.94 -17.49 -15.30
CA ASP A 452 -9.79 -18.42 -16.03
C ASP A 452 -10.38 -19.45 -15.06
N LEU A 453 -9.51 -20.07 -14.25
CA LEU A 453 -9.87 -21.04 -13.22
C LEU A 453 -9.21 -20.69 -11.87
N GLY A 454 -9.99 -20.12 -10.96
CA GLY A 454 -9.53 -19.66 -9.65
C GLY A 454 -9.90 -20.58 -8.50
N PHE A 455 -9.08 -20.53 -7.45
CA PHE A 455 -9.31 -21.28 -6.21
C PHE A 455 -9.06 -20.42 -4.98
N TYR A 456 -9.90 -20.59 -3.95
CA TYR A 456 -9.62 -19.98 -2.65
C TYR A 456 -9.93 -20.89 -1.46
N GLY A 457 -8.99 -20.88 -0.51
CA GLY A 457 -8.96 -21.77 0.64
C GLY A 457 -10.15 -21.59 1.58
N LYS A 458 -10.63 -22.72 2.08
CA LYS A 458 -11.69 -22.85 3.09
C LYS A 458 -11.40 -24.02 4.01
N VAL A 459 -12.08 -24.03 5.15
CA VAL A 459 -12.15 -25.19 6.02
C VAL A 459 -13.31 -26.07 5.59
N ALA A 460 -13.08 -27.38 5.50
CA ALA A 460 -14.12 -28.39 5.37
C ALA A 460 -14.00 -29.42 6.50
N ARG A 461 -15.04 -30.24 6.69
CA ARG A 461 -15.13 -31.21 7.79
C ARG A 461 -15.67 -32.55 7.32
N LYS A 462 -15.13 -33.62 7.91
CA LYS A 462 -15.65 -34.99 7.85
C LYS A 462 -15.82 -35.43 9.31
N GLY A 463 -17.06 -35.52 9.77
CA GLY A 463 -17.36 -35.61 11.21
C GLY A 463 -16.77 -34.42 11.97
N GLN A 464 -15.99 -34.69 13.01
CA GLN A 464 -15.30 -33.68 13.81
C GLN A 464 -13.96 -33.23 13.21
N ALA A 465 -13.37 -34.02 12.30
CA ALA A 465 -12.05 -33.75 11.75
C ALA A 465 -12.13 -32.67 10.64
N MET A 466 -11.26 -31.66 10.75
CA MET A 466 -11.12 -30.59 9.76
C MET A 466 -10.11 -30.98 8.68
N TYR A 467 -10.37 -30.59 7.43
CA TYR A 467 -9.44 -30.76 6.32
C TYR A 467 -9.39 -29.52 5.42
N PRO A 468 -8.28 -29.28 4.69
CA PRO A 468 -8.13 -28.16 3.78
C PRO A 468 -8.92 -28.41 2.50
N ALA A 469 -9.68 -27.42 2.06
CA ALA A 469 -10.42 -27.46 0.82
C ALA A 469 -10.35 -26.11 0.10
N TYR A 470 -10.73 -26.10 -1.17
CA TYR A 470 -10.81 -24.90 -1.98
C TYR A 470 -12.22 -24.76 -2.57
N ASN A 471 -12.74 -23.55 -2.56
CA ASN A 471 -13.81 -23.18 -3.47
C ASN A 471 -13.23 -23.00 -4.87
N VAL A 472 -13.99 -23.38 -5.90
CA VAL A 472 -13.62 -23.28 -7.32
C VAL A 472 -14.44 -22.17 -7.95
N VAL A 473 -13.76 -21.20 -8.57
CA VAL A 473 -14.39 -20.13 -9.34
C VAL A 473 -13.90 -20.19 -10.79
N ALA A 474 -14.76 -19.86 -11.76
CA ALA A 474 -14.38 -19.90 -13.16
C ALA A 474 -15.08 -18.84 -14.01
N GLY A 475 -14.49 -18.58 -15.18
CA GLY A 475 -15.05 -17.72 -16.23
C GLY A 475 -15.02 -16.25 -15.84
N SER A 476 -13.85 -15.69 -15.55
CA SER A 476 -13.71 -14.23 -15.51
C SER A 476 -13.51 -13.68 -16.92
N VAL A 477 -13.72 -12.38 -17.11
CA VAL A 477 -13.34 -11.64 -18.33
C VAL A 477 -12.62 -10.38 -17.89
N VAL A 478 -11.53 -10.05 -18.57
CA VAL A 478 -10.71 -8.85 -18.32
C VAL A 478 -10.68 -8.03 -19.60
N GLY A 479 -10.80 -6.71 -19.47
CA GLY A 479 -10.71 -5.79 -20.60
C GLY A 479 -11.92 -5.77 -21.54
N HIS A 480 -11.70 -5.17 -22.70
CA HIS A 480 -12.62 -5.05 -23.85
C HIS A 480 -14.04 -4.58 -23.49
N GLY A 481 -14.16 -3.75 -22.45
CA GLY A 481 -15.45 -3.23 -21.97
C GLY A 481 -16.41 -4.28 -21.40
N SER A 482 -15.99 -5.54 -21.26
CA SER A 482 -16.83 -6.68 -20.81
C SER A 482 -16.34 -7.30 -19.50
N ALA A 483 -15.49 -6.57 -18.78
CA ALA A 483 -14.85 -7.03 -17.55
C ALA A 483 -15.86 -7.59 -16.52
N ARG A 484 -15.61 -8.81 -16.05
CA ARG A 484 -16.42 -9.49 -15.02
C ARG A 484 -15.57 -10.46 -14.20
N PHE A 485 -15.95 -10.67 -12.95
CA PHE A 485 -15.31 -11.68 -12.11
C PHE A 485 -15.78 -13.10 -12.45
N ALA A 486 -14.92 -14.06 -12.11
CA ALA A 486 -15.26 -15.48 -12.07
C ALA A 486 -16.41 -15.76 -11.09
N LYS A 487 -17.21 -16.78 -11.38
CA LYS A 487 -18.34 -17.21 -10.55
C LYS A 487 -18.00 -18.49 -9.78
N LEU A 488 -18.57 -18.67 -8.59
CA LEU A 488 -18.43 -19.91 -7.83
C LEU A 488 -19.11 -21.06 -8.58
N VAL A 489 -18.32 -22.07 -8.97
CA VAL A 489 -18.79 -23.23 -9.73
C VAL A 489 -18.64 -24.54 -8.98
N GLY A 490 -17.90 -24.58 -7.87
CA GLY A 490 -17.72 -25.82 -7.12
C GLY A 490 -16.87 -25.70 -5.87
N LYS A 491 -16.52 -26.86 -5.31
CA LYS A 491 -15.60 -27.03 -4.19
C LYS A 491 -14.87 -28.36 -4.31
N ILE A 492 -13.64 -28.40 -3.83
CA ILE A 492 -12.76 -29.58 -3.95
C ILE A 492 -11.87 -29.68 -2.71
N SER A 493 -11.52 -30.91 -2.29
CA SER A 493 -10.50 -31.10 -1.25
C SER A 493 -9.14 -30.58 -1.77
N SER A 494 -8.26 -30.15 -0.87
CA SER A 494 -6.89 -29.78 -1.29
C SER A 494 -6.19 -30.97 -1.96
N ARG A 495 -6.39 -32.18 -1.41
CA ARG A 495 -5.76 -33.41 -1.88
C ARG A 495 -6.11 -33.76 -3.34
N ASP A 496 -7.38 -33.59 -3.72
CA ASP A 496 -7.86 -33.91 -5.07
C ASP A 496 -7.59 -32.82 -6.11
N LEU A 497 -7.26 -31.60 -5.65
CA LEU A 497 -7.13 -30.43 -6.50
C LEU A 497 -6.20 -30.63 -7.72
N PRO A 498 -5.02 -31.28 -7.62
CA PRO A 498 -4.18 -31.52 -8.80
C PRO A 498 -4.83 -32.40 -9.86
N ALA A 499 -5.53 -33.47 -9.45
CA ALA A 499 -6.21 -34.36 -10.40
C ALA A 499 -7.43 -33.66 -11.02
N PHE A 500 -8.18 -32.92 -10.20
CA PHE A 500 -9.29 -32.09 -10.65
C PHE A 500 -8.87 -31.12 -11.76
N VAL A 501 -7.73 -30.42 -11.62
CA VAL A 501 -7.27 -29.46 -12.64
C VAL A 501 -6.98 -30.16 -13.97
N VAL A 502 -6.32 -31.33 -13.95
CA VAL A 502 -6.07 -32.10 -15.18
C VAL A 502 -7.37 -32.51 -15.86
N ASP A 503 -8.35 -32.99 -15.09
CA ASP A 503 -9.66 -33.38 -15.63
C ASP A 503 -10.39 -32.20 -16.29
N VAL A 504 -10.35 -31.01 -15.66
CA VAL A 504 -10.96 -29.78 -16.21
C VAL A 504 -10.27 -29.37 -17.52
N LEU A 505 -8.94 -29.32 -17.53
CA LEU A 505 -8.20 -28.91 -18.71
C LEU A 505 -8.33 -29.91 -19.85
N LYS A 506 -8.38 -31.21 -19.56
CA LYS A 506 -8.63 -32.25 -20.55
C LYS A 506 -9.97 -32.02 -21.27
N ILE A 507 -11.06 -31.87 -20.52
CA ILE A 507 -12.38 -31.63 -21.11
C ILE A 507 -12.42 -30.30 -21.88
N TYR A 508 -11.77 -29.26 -21.35
CA TYR A 508 -11.72 -27.98 -22.07
C TYR A 508 -10.94 -28.07 -23.37
N LEU A 509 -9.77 -28.72 -23.40
CA LEU A 509 -8.98 -28.90 -24.63
C LEU A 509 -9.78 -29.65 -25.70
N ASP A 510 -10.53 -30.69 -25.32
CA ASP A 510 -11.39 -31.45 -26.25
C ASP A 510 -12.53 -30.61 -26.85
N LYS A 511 -12.92 -29.51 -26.17
CA LYS A 511 -14.07 -28.66 -26.53
C LYS A 511 -13.65 -27.25 -26.97
N LYS A 512 -12.37 -26.90 -26.86
CA LYS A 512 -11.87 -25.52 -27.00
C LYS A 512 -12.25 -24.89 -28.33
N ASP A 513 -12.15 -25.63 -29.43
CA ASP A 513 -12.41 -25.09 -30.78
C ASP A 513 -13.89 -24.75 -31.04
N LYS A 514 -14.79 -25.18 -30.15
CA LYS A 514 -16.22 -24.84 -30.20
C LYS A 514 -16.56 -23.55 -29.43
N HIS A 515 -15.57 -22.93 -28.78
CA HIS A 515 -15.76 -21.80 -27.90
C HIS A 515 -14.73 -20.70 -28.20
N ALA A 516 -15.15 -19.44 -28.11
CA ALA A 516 -14.25 -18.31 -28.39
C ALA A 516 -13.16 -18.14 -27.32
N SER A 517 -13.46 -18.54 -26.07
CA SER A 517 -12.57 -18.45 -24.92
C SER A 517 -12.98 -19.44 -23.83
N PHE A 518 -12.18 -19.54 -22.75
CA PHE A 518 -12.59 -20.31 -21.58
C PHE A 518 -13.82 -19.70 -20.91
N ALA A 519 -13.92 -18.37 -20.85
CA ALA A 519 -15.09 -17.69 -20.30
C ALA A 519 -16.37 -18.03 -21.07
N ASP A 520 -16.29 -18.05 -22.41
CA ASP A 520 -17.39 -18.49 -23.28
C ASP A 520 -17.76 -19.97 -23.05
N TYR A 521 -16.75 -20.84 -22.94
CA TYR A 521 -16.99 -22.24 -22.55
C TYR A 521 -17.75 -22.35 -21.22
N ILE A 522 -17.33 -21.60 -20.19
CA ILE A 522 -17.97 -21.59 -18.87
C ILE A 522 -19.41 -21.08 -18.92
N ASP A 523 -19.68 -20.02 -19.67
CA ASP A 523 -21.02 -19.42 -19.78
C ASP A 523 -22.02 -20.35 -20.49
N ASN A 524 -21.53 -21.24 -21.36
CA ASN A 524 -22.36 -22.22 -22.05
C ASN A 524 -22.50 -23.53 -21.26
N GLN A 525 -21.47 -24.38 -21.26
CA GLN A 525 -21.55 -25.75 -20.73
C GLN A 525 -20.50 -26.07 -19.66
N GLY A 526 -19.39 -25.33 -19.64
CA GLY A 526 -18.24 -25.63 -18.79
C GLY A 526 -18.51 -25.52 -17.30
N ALA A 527 -19.45 -24.68 -16.87
CA ALA A 527 -19.87 -24.63 -15.47
C ALA A 527 -20.57 -25.92 -15.00
N GLU A 528 -21.27 -26.62 -15.88
CA GLU A 528 -21.86 -27.94 -15.58
C GLU A 528 -20.79 -29.03 -15.60
N ASP A 529 -19.92 -29.03 -16.62
CA ASP A 529 -18.80 -29.98 -16.72
C ASP A 529 -17.92 -29.94 -15.44
N ILE A 530 -17.57 -28.74 -14.96
CA ILE A 530 -16.82 -28.58 -13.70
C ILE A 530 -17.59 -29.14 -12.49
N ARG A 531 -18.91 -28.92 -12.41
CA ARG A 531 -19.73 -29.45 -11.30
C ARG A 531 -19.76 -30.98 -11.30
N GLN A 532 -19.80 -31.60 -12.48
CA GLN A 532 -19.74 -33.05 -12.63
C GLN A 532 -18.37 -33.61 -12.21
N ILE A 533 -17.28 -32.95 -12.60
CA ILE A 533 -15.94 -33.31 -12.11
C ILE A 533 -15.87 -33.16 -10.58
N CYS A 534 -16.38 -32.07 -9.99
CA CYS A 534 -16.44 -31.93 -8.54
C CYS A 534 -17.21 -33.08 -7.87
N ALA A 535 -18.27 -33.60 -8.49
CA ALA A 535 -19.06 -34.71 -7.96
C ALA A 535 -18.24 -36.03 -7.89
N LYS A 536 -17.35 -36.28 -8.87
CA LYS A 536 -16.41 -37.41 -8.87
C LYS A 536 -15.50 -37.43 -7.62
N TYR A 537 -15.13 -36.25 -7.11
CA TYR A 537 -14.23 -36.07 -5.96
C TYR A 537 -14.97 -35.73 -4.65
N LYS A 538 -16.28 -35.91 -4.58
CA LYS A 538 -17.08 -35.51 -3.41
C LYS A 538 -16.76 -36.34 -2.15
N ASN A 539 -16.33 -37.58 -2.33
CA ASN A 539 -16.15 -38.53 -1.26
C ASN A 539 -14.76 -38.38 -0.64
N VAL A 540 -14.71 -37.72 0.52
CA VAL A 540 -13.51 -37.66 1.37
C VAL A 540 -13.52 -38.86 2.32
N PRO A 541 -12.46 -39.69 2.33
CA PRO A 541 -12.34 -40.85 3.22
C PRO A 541 -12.19 -40.42 4.68
N ASP A 542 -12.42 -41.35 5.61
CA ASP A 542 -12.14 -41.11 7.02
C ASP A 542 -10.62 -41.07 7.28
N PHE A 543 -10.21 -40.41 8.37
CA PHE A 543 -8.78 -40.24 8.71
C PHE A 543 -8.03 -41.57 8.81
N ALA A 544 -8.69 -42.62 9.29
CA ALA A 544 -8.09 -43.95 9.41
C ALA A 544 -7.86 -44.63 8.04
N GLU A 545 -8.65 -44.28 7.02
CA GLU A 545 -8.55 -44.84 5.67
C GLU A 545 -7.49 -44.10 4.85
N ASP A 546 -7.53 -42.76 4.84
CA ASP A 546 -6.49 -41.95 4.21
C ASP A 546 -6.30 -40.61 4.95
N LYS A 547 -5.30 -40.60 5.84
CA LYS A 547 -4.91 -39.40 6.58
C LYS A 547 -4.48 -38.23 5.70
N ASN A 548 -4.04 -38.46 4.46
CA ASN A 548 -3.46 -37.41 3.62
C ASN A 548 -4.47 -36.32 3.24
N TYR A 549 -5.77 -36.63 3.24
CA TYR A 549 -6.81 -35.63 3.04
C TYR A 549 -6.82 -34.54 4.10
N TYR A 550 -6.29 -34.83 5.29
CA TYR A 550 -6.26 -33.95 6.44
C TYR A 550 -4.95 -33.17 6.55
N PHE A 551 -4.09 -33.24 5.54
CA PHE A 551 -2.86 -32.45 5.39
C PHE A 551 -3.01 -31.58 4.15
N ASP A 552 -2.54 -30.34 4.23
CA ASP A 552 -2.47 -29.49 3.04
C ASP A 552 -1.21 -29.81 2.23
N TRP A 553 -1.19 -29.47 0.94
CA TRP A 553 -0.01 -29.71 0.12
C TRP A 553 1.18 -28.88 0.64
N GLY A 554 2.28 -29.57 0.93
CA GLY A 554 3.49 -28.99 1.51
C GLY A 554 3.46 -28.82 3.04
N ALA A 555 2.40 -29.28 3.72
CA ALA A 555 2.35 -29.32 5.17
C ALA A 555 3.02 -30.60 5.73
N ASN A 556 3.73 -30.46 6.85
CA ASN A 556 4.25 -31.57 7.64
C ASN A 556 3.35 -31.90 8.86
N GLU A 557 2.36 -31.04 9.13
CA GLU A 557 1.44 -31.14 10.25
C GLU A 557 0.00 -31.27 9.75
N GLN A 558 -0.84 -31.90 10.56
CA GLN A 558 -2.25 -32.03 10.27
C GLN A 558 -2.89 -30.63 10.18
N PHE A 559 -3.83 -30.48 9.24
CA PHE A 559 -4.52 -29.22 8.99
C PHE A 559 -5.21 -28.69 10.25
N SER A 560 -4.88 -27.46 10.60
CA SER A 560 -5.49 -26.73 11.70
C SER A 560 -5.58 -25.24 11.37
N LEU A 561 -6.29 -24.50 12.21
CA LEU A 561 -6.32 -23.04 12.15
C LEU A 561 -5.30 -22.39 13.09
N ALA A 562 -4.35 -23.17 13.65
CA ALA A 562 -3.29 -22.66 14.48
C ALA A 562 -2.46 -21.61 13.71
N GLY A 563 -2.07 -20.53 14.38
CA GLY A 563 -1.35 -19.41 13.77
C GLY A 563 -2.18 -18.49 12.87
N LYS A 564 -3.49 -18.76 12.66
CA LYS A 564 -4.38 -17.81 12.01
C LYS A 564 -4.71 -16.66 12.97
N GLY A 565 -4.12 -15.49 12.69
CA GLY A 565 -4.35 -14.26 13.45
C GLY A 565 -5.34 -13.29 12.81
N VAL A 566 -5.31 -12.05 13.29
CA VAL A 566 -6.07 -10.92 12.75
C VAL A 566 -5.28 -10.26 11.62
N GLY A 567 -5.97 -9.83 10.57
CA GLY A 567 -5.33 -9.13 9.45
C GLY A 567 -4.87 -7.73 9.83
N GLU A 568 -3.58 -7.46 9.69
CA GLU A 568 -2.99 -6.15 10.05
C GLU A 568 -3.26 -5.06 9.02
N CYS A 569 -3.62 -5.43 7.79
CA CYS A 569 -3.80 -4.49 6.70
C CYS A 569 -4.84 -3.40 6.98
N SER A 570 -5.73 -3.59 7.95
CA SER A 570 -6.77 -2.65 8.36
C SER A 570 -6.44 -1.90 9.65
N ALA A 571 -5.23 -2.04 10.18
CA ALA A 571 -4.78 -1.24 11.32
C ALA A 571 -5.01 0.23 10.97
N GLY A 572 -5.81 0.91 11.77
CA GLY A 572 -6.28 2.25 11.48
C GLY A 572 -6.61 3.02 12.74
N LEU A 573 -7.26 4.16 12.53
CA LEU A 573 -7.57 5.14 13.56
C LEU A 573 -8.27 4.54 14.79
N PHE A 574 -9.28 3.71 14.56
CA PHE A 574 -10.07 3.09 15.63
C PHE A 574 -9.22 2.15 16.49
N ASP A 575 -8.23 1.45 15.93
CA ASP A 575 -7.33 0.63 16.74
C ASP A 575 -6.49 1.49 17.72
N LEU A 576 -6.21 2.76 17.38
CA LEU A 576 -5.51 3.69 18.24
C LEU A 576 -6.42 4.27 19.33
N ILE A 577 -7.68 4.57 18.98
CA ILE A 577 -8.70 5.00 19.94
C ILE A 577 -8.99 3.89 20.96
N ASP A 578 -9.17 2.65 20.49
CA ASP A 578 -9.47 1.50 21.34
C ASP A 578 -8.34 1.18 22.33
N VAL A 579 -7.09 1.53 22.03
CA VAL A 579 -5.96 1.44 22.99
C VAL A 579 -6.22 2.36 24.18
N ASP A 580 -6.58 3.63 23.93
CA ASP A 580 -6.85 4.60 24.98
C ASP A 580 -8.12 4.24 25.77
N VAL A 581 -9.17 3.75 25.11
CA VAL A 581 -10.38 3.23 25.79
C VAL A 581 -10.03 2.10 26.75
N ASN A 582 -9.28 1.10 26.29
CA ASN A 582 -8.89 -0.04 27.12
C ASN A 582 -7.92 0.36 28.25
N PHE A 583 -7.02 1.31 27.98
CA PHE A 583 -6.10 1.86 28.98
C PHE A 583 -6.85 2.60 30.08
N ILE A 584 -7.79 3.49 29.72
CA ILE A 584 -8.66 4.21 30.67
C ILE A 584 -9.42 3.21 31.53
N ARG A 585 -10.06 2.19 30.93
CA ARG A 585 -10.80 1.16 31.68
C ARG A 585 -9.91 0.46 32.71
N LYS A 586 -8.73 -0.02 32.30
CA LYS A 586 -7.78 -0.68 33.21
C LYS A 586 -7.31 0.26 34.34
N LYS A 587 -7.06 1.53 34.03
CA LYS A 587 -6.62 2.52 35.02
C LYS A 587 -7.73 2.88 36.00
N LYS A 588 -9.00 2.92 35.57
CA LYS A 588 -10.16 3.05 36.47
C LYS A 588 -10.23 1.88 37.46
N GLU A 589 -10.06 0.65 36.98
CA GLU A 589 -10.02 -0.58 37.83
C GLU A 589 -8.81 -0.60 38.79
N GLU A 590 -7.64 -0.13 38.35
CA GLU A 590 -6.44 0.00 39.20
C GLU A 590 -6.66 1.02 40.33
N LEU A 591 -7.29 2.15 40.01
CA LEU A 591 -7.56 3.24 40.95
C LEU A 591 -8.47 2.81 42.12
N GLU A 592 -9.32 1.81 41.94
CA GLU A 592 -10.16 1.25 43.03
C GLU A 592 -9.33 0.57 44.14
N LYS A 593 -8.10 0.18 43.83
CA LYS A 593 -7.21 -0.59 44.72
C LYS A 593 -6.10 0.27 45.33
N LEU A 594 -6.04 1.56 44.99
CA LEU A 594 -5.00 2.48 45.44
C LEU A 594 -5.48 3.31 46.63
N GLU A 595 -4.64 3.41 47.66
CA GLU A 595 -4.89 4.22 48.87
C GLU A 595 -3.93 5.43 48.99
N ASP A 596 -2.84 5.43 48.23
CA ASP A 596 -1.80 6.46 48.26
C ASP A 596 -2.15 7.63 47.32
N ASN A 597 -2.35 8.83 47.88
CA ASN A 597 -2.74 10.04 47.14
C ASN A 597 -1.78 10.39 45.99
N SER A 598 -0.49 10.10 46.14
CA SER A 598 0.50 10.36 45.08
C SER A 598 0.26 9.46 43.86
N LYS A 599 0.08 8.15 44.11
CA LYS A 599 -0.25 7.17 43.06
C LYS A 599 -1.64 7.36 42.46
N ILE A 600 -2.61 7.79 43.28
CA ILE A 600 -3.95 8.16 42.82
C ILE A 600 -3.85 9.36 41.87
N GLY A 601 -3.12 10.41 42.25
CA GLY A 601 -2.89 11.59 41.41
C GLY A 601 -2.23 11.24 40.07
N ASP A 602 -1.20 10.39 40.08
CA ASP A 602 -0.54 9.88 38.87
C ASP A 602 -1.50 9.10 37.96
N THR A 603 -2.32 8.23 38.53
CA THR A 603 -3.29 7.42 37.77
C THR A 603 -4.41 8.29 37.19
N LEU A 604 -4.90 9.28 37.93
CA LEU A 604 -5.89 10.25 37.45
C LEU A 604 -5.30 11.13 36.33
N TYR A 605 -4.04 11.54 36.44
CA TYR A 605 -3.34 12.23 35.38
C TYR A 605 -3.27 11.38 34.10
N GLN A 606 -2.89 10.10 34.22
CA GLN A 606 -2.83 9.17 33.10
C GLN A 606 -4.20 8.98 32.42
N ILE A 607 -5.28 8.89 33.20
CA ILE A 607 -6.66 8.81 32.67
C ILE A 607 -7.00 10.11 31.93
N THR A 608 -6.73 11.27 32.52
CA THR A 608 -7.02 12.58 31.93
C THR A 608 -6.27 12.79 30.62
N LEU A 609 -4.98 12.41 30.59
CA LEU A 609 -4.14 12.46 29.41
C LEU A 609 -4.65 11.53 28.30
N ALA A 610 -4.99 10.28 28.64
CA ALA A 610 -5.53 9.32 27.69
C ALA A 610 -6.86 9.79 27.12
N ALA A 611 -7.79 10.26 27.97
CA ALA A 611 -9.09 10.79 27.53
C ALA A 611 -8.91 11.99 26.59
N SER A 612 -8.00 12.91 26.93
CA SER A 612 -7.73 14.11 26.12
C SER A 612 -7.03 13.77 24.79
N ARG A 613 -6.18 12.73 24.77
CA ARG A 613 -5.49 12.28 23.56
C ARG A 613 -6.40 11.52 22.60
N MET A 614 -7.30 10.71 23.16
CA MET A 614 -8.04 9.66 22.47
C MET A 614 -8.66 10.11 21.15
N LEU A 615 -9.29 11.30 21.12
CA LEU A 615 -10.00 11.80 19.94
C LEU A 615 -9.19 12.79 19.08
N LEU A 616 -8.00 13.24 19.49
CA LEU A 616 -7.19 14.17 18.69
C LEU A 616 -6.88 13.62 17.30
N ILE A 617 -6.75 12.31 17.22
CA ILE A 617 -6.43 11.63 15.98
C ILE A 617 -7.58 11.70 14.95
N THR A 618 -8.84 11.93 15.37
CA THR A 618 -9.95 12.20 14.45
C THR A 618 -9.81 13.56 13.75
N ARG A 619 -8.93 14.43 14.27
CA ARG A 619 -8.54 15.72 13.68
C ARG A 619 -7.22 15.66 12.91
N GLY A 620 -6.59 14.49 12.82
CA GLY A 620 -5.25 14.37 12.23
C GLY A 620 -4.15 15.03 13.07
N ILE A 621 -4.39 15.23 14.37
CA ILE A 621 -3.44 15.90 15.27
C ILE A 621 -2.60 14.85 16.00
N GLU A 622 -1.29 14.93 15.81
CA GLU A 622 -0.30 14.24 16.64
C GLU A 622 0.39 15.27 17.54
N ALA A 623 0.04 15.25 18.83
CA ALA A 623 0.63 16.16 19.82
C ALA A 623 2.09 15.77 20.13
N GLY A 624 3.00 16.77 20.11
CA GLY A 624 4.43 16.57 20.36
C GLY A 624 4.80 16.42 21.84
N SER A 625 3.92 16.82 22.75
CA SER A 625 4.08 16.71 24.20
C SER A 625 2.73 16.47 24.90
N GLU A 626 2.75 16.08 26.18
CA GLU A 626 1.53 15.93 26.99
C GLU A 626 0.77 17.26 27.14
N ASN A 627 1.49 18.39 27.21
CA ASN A 627 0.87 19.72 27.23
C ASN A 627 0.17 20.05 25.91
N ASP A 628 0.76 19.66 24.77
CA ASP A 628 0.13 19.84 23.45
C ASP A 628 -1.14 19.00 23.31
N VAL A 629 -1.21 17.83 23.98
CA VAL A 629 -2.44 17.01 24.02
C VAL A 629 -3.56 17.82 24.65
N PHE A 630 -3.35 18.34 25.86
CA PHE A 630 -4.39 19.10 26.55
C PHE A 630 -4.77 20.38 25.80
N LYS A 631 -3.78 21.10 25.25
CA LYS A 631 -4.03 22.30 24.44
C LYS A 631 -4.89 21.98 23.22
N SER A 632 -4.52 20.96 22.45
CA SER A 632 -5.25 20.56 21.24
C SER A 632 -6.65 20.05 21.57
N PHE A 633 -6.79 19.34 22.70
CA PHE A 633 -8.10 18.85 23.13
C PHE A 633 -9.03 20.00 23.51
N SER A 634 -8.53 20.96 24.29
CA SER A 634 -9.24 22.20 24.60
C SER A 634 -9.66 22.95 23.33
N GLU A 635 -8.77 23.07 22.36
CA GLU A 635 -9.04 23.78 21.10
C GLU A 635 -10.08 23.09 20.22
N HIS A 636 -10.00 21.78 20.05
CA HIS A 636 -10.82 21.06 19.06
C HIS A 636 -12.08 20.40 19.62
N PHE A 637 -12.16 20.19 20.93
CA PHE A 637 -13.30 19.50 21.56
C PHE A 637 -14.04 20.37 22.58
N ILE A 638 -13.32 21.19 23.37
CA ILE A 638 -14.00 22.10 24.30
C ILE A 638 -14.48 23.36 23.57
N ARG A 639 -13.60 24.04 22.83
CA ARG A 639 -13.93 25.32 22.17
C ARG A 639 -14.97 25.15 21.05
N SER A 640 -15.00 23.98 20.42
CA SER A 640 -16.00 23.61 19.42
C SER A 640 -17.38 23.30 20.02
N GLY A 641 -17.48 23.18 21.35
CA GLY A 641 -18.73 22.85 22.05
C GLY A 641 -19.07 21.36 22.07
N LEU A 642 -18.19 20.48 21.56
CA LEU A 642 -18.41 19.01 21.57
C LEU A 642 -18.27 18.41 22.98
N ILE A 643 -17.45 19.04 23.82
CA ILE A 643 -17.22 18.71 25.23
C ILE A 643 -17.46 19.97 26.05
N ALA A 644 -18.11 19.85 27.21
CA ALA A 644 -18.46 20.98 28.05
C ALA A 644 -17.23 21.76 28.54
N SER A 645 -17.29 23.09 28.52
CA SER A 645 -16.25 23.98 29.03
C SER A 645 -15.96 23.83 30.53
N ALA A 646 -16.87 23.19 31.28
CA ALA A 646 -16.70 22.85 32.68
C ALA A 646 -15.47 21.95 32.95
N PHE A 647 -14.98 21.21 31.95
CA PHE A 647 -13.78 20.37 32.10
C PHE A 647 -12.46 21.16 31.94
N GLN A 648 -12.50 22.40 31.43
CA GLN A 648 -11.30 23.20 31.16
C GLN A 648 -10.41 23.44 32.41
N PRO A 649 -10.95 23.81 33.59
CA PRO A 649 -10.14 24.03 34.79
C PRO A 649 -9.36 22.78 35.23
N MET A 650 -9.98 21.61 35.13
CA MET A 650 -9.34 20.33 35.45
C MET A 650 -8.20 20.00 34.46
N LEU A 651 -8.37 20.27 33.16
CA LEU A 651 -7.30 20.11 32.18
C LEU A 651 -6.13 21.06 32.46
N ASP A 652 -6.42 22.29 32.88
CA ASP A 652 -5.39 23.26 33.25
C ASP A 652 -4.67 22.85 34.55
N MET A 653 -5.37 22.22 35.50
CA MET A 653 -4.76 21.61 36.68
C MET A 653 -3.89 20.39 36.32
N ALA A 654 -4.31 19.57 35.34
CA ALA A 654 -3.52 18.45 34.85
C ALA A 654 -2.20 18.91 34.19
N LYS A 655 -2.17 20.10 33.55
CA LYS A 655 -0.93 20.71 33.03
C LYS A 655 0.06 21.15 34.13
N SER A 656 -0.40 21.27 35.38
CA SER A 656 0.45 21.71 36.49
C SER A 656 1.37 20.59 36.97
N ALA A 657 2.51 20.93 37.56
CA ALA A 657 3.50 19.95 38.02
C ALA A 657 3.02 19.10 39.22
N ASN A 658 1.94 19.49 39.91
CA ASN A 658 1.43 18.77 41.07
C ASN A 658 0.15 17.98 40.74
N LYS A 659 0.33 16.68 40.48
CA LYS A 659 -0.76 15.76 40.10
C LYS A 659 -1.68 15.40 41.26
N GLU A 660 -1.28 15.61 42.51
CA GLU A 660 -2.15 15.38 43.68
C GLU A 660 -3.36 16.31 43.68
N ASN A 661 -3.26 17.46 42.98
CA ASN A 661 -4.37 18.38 42.78
C ASN A 661 -5.54 17.75 41.99
N LEU A 662 -5.33 16.63 41.29
CA LEU A 662 -6.38 15.89 40.61
C LEU A 662 -7.17 14.97 41.55
N VAL A 663 -6.64 14.62 42.73
CA VAL A 663 -7.29 13.70 43.68
C VAL A 663 -8.70 14.16 44.07
N PRO A 664 -8.93 15.45 44.43
CA PRO A 664 -10.28 15.94 44.72
C PRO A 664 -11.21 15.95 43.49
N LEU A 665 -10.66 15.88 42.28
CA LEU A 665 -11.38 15.92 41.00
C LEU A 665 -11.63 14.54 40.39
N ARG A 666 -11.44 13.45 41.16
CA ARG A 666 -11.62 12.06 40.68
C ARG A 666 -12.90 11.85 39.89
N ILE A 667 -14.04 12.34 40.40
CA ILE A 667 -15.34 12.20 39.72
C ILE A 667 -15.31 12.95 38.39
N GLN A 668 -14.79 14.17 38.37
CA GLN A 668 -14.70 15.00 37.17
C GLN A 668 -13.78 14.40 36.08
N VAL A 669 -12.69 13.73 36.49
CA VAL A 669 -11.80 12.98 35.58
C VAL A 669 -12.54 11.80 34.96
N PHE A 670 -13.35 11.08 35.76
CA PHE A 670 -14.15 9.96 35.26
C PHE A 670 -15.25 10.43 34.32
N ASP A 671 -15.94 11.52 34.67
CA ASP A 671 -16.96 12.17 33.86
C ASP A 671 -16.38 12.64 32.52
N LEU A 672 -15.18 13.22 32.50
CA LEU A 672 -14.51 13.56 31.24
C LEU A 672 -14.25 12.31 30.41
N ALA A 673 -13.67 11.27 31.01
CA ALA A 673 -13.37 10.03 30.30
C ALA A 673 -14.65 9.39 29.71
N ASP A 674 -15.74 9.34 30.47
CA ASP A 674 -17.02 8.78 30.03
C ASP A 674 -17.70 9.68 28.99
N THR A 675 -17.61 11.00 29.13
CA THR A 675 -18.12 11.95 28.14
C THR A 675 -17.37 11.81 26.81
N VAL A 676 -16.05 11.70 26.85
CA VAL A 676 -15.21 11.51 25.66
C VAL A 676 -15.46 10.15 25.03
N GLN A 677 -15.70 9.11 25.83
CA GLN A 677 -16.12 7.80 25.33
C GLN A 677 -17.51 7.82 24.68
N HIS A 678 -18.50 8.47 25.29
CA HIS A 678 -19.81 8.62 24.67
C HIS A 678 -19.74 9.45 23.36
N LEU A 679 -18.92 10.50 23.34
CA LEU A 679 -18.68 11.27 22.13
C LEU A 679 -18.08 10.39 21.02
N TYR A 680 -17.11 9.54 21.36
CA TYR A 680 -16.57 8.52 20.45
C TYR A 680 -17.65 7.56 19.94
N GLU A 681 -18.51 7.05 20.81
CA GLU A 681 -19.58 6.11 20.45
C GLU A 681 -20.66 6.73 19.54
N SER A 682 -20.91 8.03 19.71
CA SER A 682 -21.84 8.84 18.91
C SER A 682 -21.32 9.22 17.51
N MET A 683 -20.02 9.01 17.27
CA MET A 683 -19.36 9.38 16.03
C MET A 683 -19.85 8.52 14.85
N ASP A 684 -20.11 9.17 13.72
CA ASP A 684 -20.51 8.49 12.51
C ASP A 684 -19.35 7.73 11.85
N ASP A 685 -19.68 6.95 10.82
CA ASP A 685 -18.70 6.12 10.13
C ASP A 685 -17.59 6.91 9.43
N SER A 686 -17.73 8.22 9.21
CA SER A 686 -16.73 9.09 8.58
C SER A 686 -15.98 9.97 9.60
N LEU A 687 -16.07 9.64 10.90
CA LEU A 687 -15.46 10.39 12.00
C LEU A 687 -16.09 11.75 12.32
N ARG A 688 -17.36 11.96 11.97
CA ARG A 688 -18.06 13.20 12.32
C ARG A 688 -18.82 13.02 13.62
N PHE A 689 -18.78 14.04 14.47
CA PHE A 689 -19.60 14.08 15.68
C PHE A 689 -20.96 14.72 15.40
N PRO A 690 -22.00 14.38 16.18
CA PRO A 690 -23.31 15.02 16.07
C PRO A 690 -23.21 16.55 16.13
N GLY A 691 -23.81 17.25 15.17
CA GLY A 691 -23.84 18.72 15.13
C GLY A 691 -22.66 19.38 14.41
N GLU A 692 -21.66 18.62 13.94
CA GLU A 692 -20.58 19.19 13.14
C GLU A 692 -20.99 19.45 11.68
N PRO A 693 -20.66 20.61 11.10
CA PRO A 693 -20.77 20.81 9.66
C PRO A 693 -19.85 19.82 8.91
N ALA A 694 -20.18 19.49 7.66
CA ALA A 694 -19.29 18.69 6.81
C ALA A 694 -17.89 19.31 6.82
N ARG A 695 -16.85 18.52 7.14
CA ARG A 695 -15.44 18.95 7.28
C ARG A 695 -15.15 20.10 6.31
N MET A 696 -15.08 21.34 6.83
CA MET A 696 -14.44 22.42 6.12
C MET A 696 -12.99 22.00 5.91
N GLU A 697 -12.47 22.36 4.75
CA GLU A 697 -11.09 22.18 4.35
C GLU A 697 -10.15 22.39 5.54
N ILE A 698 -9.07 21.62 5.61
CA ILE A 698 -7.85 22.13 6.22
C ILE A 698 -7.44 23.29 5.30
N THR A 699 -8.10 24.44 5.47
CA THR A 699 -7.62 25.69 4.94
C THR A 699 -6.34 25.97 5.70
N ASP A 700 -5.26 26.21 4.98
CA ASP A 700 -4.09 26.90 5.50
C ASP A 700 -4.55 28.09 6.34
N GLY A 701 -4.50 27.92 7.66
CA GLY A 701 -5.24 28.74 8.60
C GLY A 701 -4.31 29.56 9.46
N TYR A 702 -3.69 30.59 8.87
CA TYR A 702 -3.35 31.83 9.58
C TYR A 702 -3.51 33.01 8.63
N LYS A 703 -4.75 33.42 8.39
CA LYS A 703 -5.05 34.82 8.05
C LYS A 703 -5.35 35.54 9.36
N GLY A 704 -4.31 36.14 9.93
CA GLY A 704 -4.45 37.04 11.07
C GLY A 704 -5.12 38.34 10.63
N GLU A 705 -6.12 38.76 11.40
CA GLU A 705 -6.80 40.04 11.28
C GLU A 705 -5.82 41.22 11.32
N ALA A 706 -6.12 42.24 10.51
CA ALA A 706 -5.36 43.47 10.43
C ALA A 706 -5.39 44.22 11.78
N GLN A 707 -4.23 44.39 12.40
CA GLN A 707 -3.95 45.47 13.33
C GLN A 707 -2.83 46.35 12.78
N THR A 708 -3.12 47.64 12.67
CA THR A 708 -2.24 48.67 12.14
C THR A 708 -1.17 49.13 13.13
N LYS A 709 0.06 49.25 12.59
CA LYS A 709 1.14 50.24 12.82
C LYS A 709 2.31 49.93 13.77
N GLU A 710 3.47 50.26 13.19
CA GLU A 710 4.84 50.44 13.73
C GLU A 710 5.67 49.21 14.05
N THR A 711 6.11 48.50 13.01
CA THR A 711 7.17 47.49 13.16
C THR A 711 8.11 47.45 11.95
N ASN A 712 9.42 47.61 12.20
CA ASN A 712 10.54 47.54 11.24
C ASN A 712 10.79 46.09 10.71
N TYR A 713 9.75 45.33 10.38
CA TYR A 713 9.86 43.98 9.83
C TYR A 713 8.65 43.61 8.96
N ASP A 714 8.84 42.72 8.00
CA ASP A 714 7.79 42.26 7.06
C ASP A 714 7.00 41.06 7.60
N VAL A 715 7.68 40.15 8.32
CA VAL A 715 7.07 38.94 8.90
C VAL A 715 7.53 38.78 10.34
N PHE A 716 6.65 38.28 11.22
CA PHE A 716 6.96 38.01 12.62
C PHE A 716 6.60 36.60 13.04
N LYS A 717 7.50 35.96 13.82
CA LYS A 717 7.24 34.67 14.43
C LYS A 717 7.74 34.60 15.87
N ASP A 718 6.85 34.29 16.81
CA ASP A 718 7.25 33.94 18.16
C ASP A 718 7.62 32.45 18.21
N LEU A 719 8.90 32.15 18.46
CA LEU A 719 9.44 30.80 18.55
C LEU A 719 9.95 30.47 19.96
N ARG A 720 9.53 31.24 20.96
CA ARG A 720 9.72 30.90 22.37
C ARG A 720 8.93 29.64 22.72
N GLY A 721 9.49 28.79 23.56
CA GLY A 721 9.01 27.44 23.87
C GLY A 721 9.22 26.41 22.75
N VAL A 722 9.79 26.79 21.60
CA VAL A 722 10.07 25.86 20.49
C VAL A 722 11.50 25.33 20.61
N VAL A 723 11.63 24.04 20.90
CA VAL A 723 12.94 23.37 21.07
C VAL A 723 13.71 23.25 19.75
N CYS A 724 15.04 23.31 19.81
CA CYS A 724 15.92 23.04 18.66
C CYS A 724 15.81 21.55 18.25
N PRO A 725 15.75 21.20 16.95
CA PRO A 725 15.92 22.06 15.76
C PRO A 725 14.61 22.63 15.19
N MET A 726 13.49 22.50 15.91
CA MET A 726 12.17 22.89 15.39
C MET A 726 12.01 24.41 15.24
N ASN A 727 12.67 25.20 16.09
CA ASN A 727 12.74 26.65 15.94
C ASN A 727 13.48 27.06 14.66
N PHE A 728 14.56 26.37 14.32
CA PHE A 728 15.29 26.56 13.06
C PHE A 728 14.44 26.16 11.86
N MET A 729 13.81 24.97 11.89
CA MET A 729 12.91 24.54 10.81
C MET A 729 11.74 25.50 10.60
N LYS A 730 11.11 25.98 11.67
CA LYS A 730 10.04 26.98 11.56
C LYS A 730 10.56 28.30 11.02
N THR A 731 11.73 28.76 11.45
CA THR A 731 12.39 29.95 10.88
C THR A 731 12.64 29.77 9.38
N LYS A 732 13.12 28.59 8.96
CA LYS A 732 13.36 28.25 7.56
C LYS A 732 12.08 28.17 6.73
N MET A 733 11.01 27.60 7.28
CA MET A 733 9.72 27.55 6.58
C MET A 733 9.16 28.94 6.35
N GLU A 734 9.26 29.83 7.34
CA GLU A 734 8.87 31.23 7.17
C GLU A 734 9.74 31.91 6.10
N LEU A 735 11.06 31.74 6.16
CA LEU A 735 11.97 32.28 5.15
C LEU A 735 11.68 31.69 3.75
N ALA A 736 11.35 30.40 3.63
CA ALA A 736 11.01 29.79 2.34
C ALA A 736 9.77 30.43 1.70
N ASN A 737 8.81 30.85 2.51
CA ASN A 737 7.56 31.48 2.08
C ASN A 737 7.68 33.01 1.83
N MET A 738 8.83 33.61 2.15
CA MET A 738 9.08 35.05 1.95
C MET A 738 9.71 35.33 0.57
N THR A 739 9.53 36.54 0.05
CA THR A 739 10.26 37.02 -1.12
C THR A 739 11.63 37.59 -0.72
N ALA A 740 12.63 37.49 -1.59
CA ALA A 740 13.96 38.05 -1.31
C ALA A 740 13.90 39.55 -0.99
N GLY A 741 14.72 39.98 -0.02
CA GLY A 741 14.70 41.34 0.51
C GLY A 741 13.77 41.54 1.72
N GLN A 742 12.75 40.69 1.93
CA GLN A 742 11.89 40.78 3.10
C GLN A 742 12.62 40.43 4.40
N THR A 743 12.13 40.99 5.50
CA THR A 743 12.70 40.88 6.84
C THR A 743 11.79 40.11 7.80
N LEU A 744 12.33 39.06 8.41
CA LEU A 744 11.67 38.20 9.39
C LEU A 744 12.19 38.53 10.78
N LYS A 745 11.29 38.92 11.69
CA LYS A 745 11.59 39.02 13.11
C LYS A 745 11.17 37.74 13.83
N ILE A 746 12.09 37.10 14.54
CA ILE A 746 11.81 35.95 15.40
C ILE A 746 12.11 36.25 16.87
N LEU A 747 11.34 35.63 17.77
CA LEU A 747 11.67 35.57 19.21
C LEU A 747 12.18 34.18 19.57
N LEU A 748 13.29 34.09 20.30
CA LEU A 748 13.93 32.83 20.69
C LEU A 748 14.19 32.78 22.20
N ASP A 749 14.16 31.58 22.78
CA ASP A 749 14.60 31.38 24.17
C ASP A 749 16.13 31.43 24.28
N ASP A 750 16.62 31.58 25.52
CA ASP A 750 18.04 31.47 25.84
C ASP A 750 18.59 30.05 25.58
N GLY A 751 19.90 29.93 25.36
CA GLY A 751 20.59 28.66 25.11
C GLY A 751 20.56 28.20 23.63
N LEU A 752 20.35 26.91 23.39
CA LEU A 752 20.46 26.29 22.05
C LEU A 752 19.66 27.00 20.93
N PRO A 753 18.44 27.53 21.14
CA PRO A 753 17.72 28.27 20.11
C PRO A 753 18.48 29.49 19.57
N ILE A 754 18.96 30.36 20.45
CA ILE A 754 19.65 31.59 20.05
C ILE A 754 21.08 31.34 19.55
N GLU A 755 21.72 30.26 20.00
CA GLU A 755 23.05 29.86 19.52
C GLU A 755 23.01 29.28 18.11
N ASN A 756 21.97 28.51 17.77
CA ASN A 756 21.92 27.75 16.53
C ASN A 756 21.16 28.45 15.41
N VAL A 757 20.01 29.07 15.69
CA VAL A 757 19.12 29.59 14.63
C VAL A 757 19.79 30.70 13.81
N PRO A 758 20.38 31.77 14.39
CA PRO A 758 21.03 32.82 13.59
C PRO A 758 22.22 32.30 12.79
N ARG A 759 23.02 31.40 13.38
CA ARG A 759 24.18 30.79 12.71
C ARG A 759 23.74 29.96 11.50
N SER A 760 22.78 29.05 11.69
CA SER A 760 22.33 28.16 10.61
C SER A 760 21.57 28.90 9.51
N VAL A 761 20.83 29.96 9.85
CA VAL A 761 20.21 30.85 8.85
C VAL A 761 21.26 31.63 8.05
N ALA A 762 22.35 32.07 8.69
CA ALA A 762 23.46 32.71 8.01
C ALA A 762 24.24 31.75 7.10
N GLU A 763 24.43 30.49 7.54
CA GLU A 763 25.04 29.41 6.72
C GLU A 763 24.20 29.08 5.48
N GLU A 764 22.87 29.28 5.53
CA GLU A 764 21.96 29.14 4.38
C GLU A 764 21.92 30.41 3.49
N GLY A 765 22.78 31.39 3.73
CA GLY A 765 22.97 32.56 2.87
C GLY A 765 22.09 33.76 3.19
N HIS A 766 21.26 33.70 4.23
CA HIS A 766 20.43 34.82 4.67
C HIS A 766 21.19 35.78 5.60
N GLU A 767 20.78 37.04 5.68
CA GLU A 767 21.51 38.09 6.41
C GLU A 767 20.88 38.35 7.79
N ILE A 768 21.65 38.23 8.88
CA ILE A 768 21.17 38.59 10.23
C ILE A 768 21.38 40.10 10.45
N LEU A 769 20.27 40.84 10.55
CA LEU A 769 20.29 42.31 10.69
C LEU A 769 20.42 42.77 12.14
N GLU A 770 19.78 42.06 13.08
CA GLU A 770 19.80 42.43 14.50
C GLU A 770 19.68 41.18 15.37
N GLN A 771 20.42 41.14 16.49
CA GLN A 771 20.26 40.14 17.54
C GLN A 771 20.31 40.85 18.90
N LYS A 772 19.17 40.94 19.58
CA LYS A 772 19.02 41.74 20.79
C LYS A 772 18.35 40.97 21.92
N ARG A 773 18.97 40.97 23.09
CA ARG A 773 18.38 40.39 24.30
C ARG A 773 17.32 41.33 24.89
N LYS A 774 16.18 40.76 25.27
CA LYS A 774 15.12 41.36 26.10
C LYS A 774 14.97 40.52 27.37
N GLU A 775 14.34 41.06 28.42
CA GLU A 775 14.40 40.52 29.79
C GLU A 775 14.31 38.99 29.88
N ASN A 776 13.41 38.34 29.13
CA ASN A 776 13.21 36.89 29.16
C ASN A 776 13.33 36.17 27.79
N HIS A 777 13.87 36.82 26.75
CA HIS A 777 14.01 36.21 25.42
C HIS A 777 14.96 37.00 24.50
N TRP A 778 15.29 36.42 23.36
CA TRP A 778 16.06 37.06 22.30
C TRP A 778 15.17 37.47 21.14
N GLN A 779 15.48 38.61 20.52
CA GLN A 779 14.88 39.05 19.26
C GLN A 779 15.95 38.94 18.18
N VAL A 780 15.63 38.29 17.07
CA VAL A 780 16.52 38.19 15.90
C VAL A 780 15.77 38.72 14.68
N LEU A 781 16.39 39.63 13.95
CA LEU A 781 15.88 40.16 12.69
C LEU A 781 16.74 39.60 11.55
N ILE A 782 16.09 38.98 10.58
CA ILE A 782 16.72 38.24 9.48
C ILE A 782 16.22 38.84 8.17
N ARG A 783 17.09 39.14 7.21
CA ARG A 783 16.71 39.50 5.84
C ARG A 783 16.90 38.30 4.92
N LYS A 784 15.84 37.92 4.20
CA LYS A 784 15.92 36.88 3.17
C LYS A 784 16.81 37.36 2.02
N LYS A 785 17.76 36.51 1.65
CA LYS A 785 18.56 36.60 0.42
C LYS A 785 18.11 35.49 -0.54
N ASP A 786 18.37 35.70 -1.83
CA ASP A 786 18.02 34.78 -2.92
C ASP A 786 18.65 33.40 -2.78
#